data_AF-A0A6J7E2X0-F1
#
_entry.id   AF-A0A6J7E2X0-F1
#
_cell.length_a   1.000
_cell.length_b   1.000
_cell.length_c   1.000
_cell.angle_alpha   90.00
_cell.angle_beta   90.00
_cell.angle_gamma   90.00
#
_symmetry.space_group_name_H-M   'P 1'
#
loop_
_entity.id
_entity.type
_entity.pdbx_description
1 polymer ?
#
loop_
_entity_poly.entity_id
_entity_poly.type
_entity_poly.pdbx_seq_one_letter_code
_entity_poly.pdbx_strand_id
1 'polypeptide(L)'
;MIPAGGHILFAGLYWTGLQKKGDVVKGTNGYTGVPNNPPNAAALDQVKFKVPGSATYSSLTASQVDTGPIANSSGYTAFRDVTAQVIAAGSGAYTVADVQTGTGGNSFAGWSLVVAYADAGEPLRNLSVFDGLRIVSGTTSADIALSGFKTPASGPVRTTVGVVAAEGDAGLSGDYLTLNDRRLTDAVHQPDNTENSTIADRGALVTTKTPNWNNQLGYDSSLFTADGFLANNATSAILRAKTSGDTYATQAVTFSTELFSPNVNFVKSAEVVGGGDPKPGATIRYTITATNNGDSSATNVIFTDPIPPQMTLSAGPTVSDGVGDASTSGSTITARLGAGASATAGGTLAPGASTTVTFDADILPDRPLGMVIDNTATLSFVAPDLGLPISTVASAEITVNYPDPGIVKTFKTSSSNQYTFDLTVTNEGTIPTTDPVSVDDLLGAAGTLVSISGDGWSCPGGVPPCTRTTSPDALAPGESYPPLEVVASYPPGSDVENSATVSGGGQPTGTGSPALLNDSSSVAPGVSLTAELLLSKIALAGTVDVLEETAFRLEVRNPGPATATGATVTDTLPAGLTLVSATASQGACTDAPGAGDTTEITCDIGGLEVGDSAQITVTTRPTETLAGTTVTNSASATSSTTTTPATATADVDVRPATDLSVSKTVTPTSLNLGDLVTYEVTATNEGEAAATDVQIVDSLPAAIDPDSAVIDPGAGGSCTRTGATISCIWPGDTATAAQRTVSITANVLGSVPAPERAAINRASVSSLTADVNPANDIATALLIVLPLADVHVNASGPGTILSGGTATLTFTAGNNGPTTATDTSTTITIPSGLTVVSLPPECVLVGSTVTCATGALAEGDTVTHEIVVRADTSLTNATRVPEATIVSPDVPDPVEANNTDVAPLVAGPVADLSVTKSVDAASVAPGGTVSFTIAVANDGPSTSDGASVTDTLPAGLSAVSATSSAETPCVISGRAISCPAGEIVAGSSLEIIVVATAAADRAGSTLVNRVKLTPGAQLDPQPGNDEAHASVKVSVTPQTRARMRITARSNPTTTHPRGTVRLVAAMRNLSKDMANGVRACVTIPARLAYRSSTGRRIGSRVCWTLGRIGAGSSRTVSYLALARTTGTATATATSTAYNATSVRDTTSVRIRRLPPAPSFTG
;
A
#
# COMPACT_ATOMS: atom_id res chain seq x y z
N MET A 1 -26.02 11.08 -12.43
CA MET A 1 -25.91 9.72 -11.84
C MET A 1 -24.49 9.26 -12.03
N ILE A 2 -23.95 8.46 -11.11
CA ILE A 2 -22.60 7.89 -11.24
C ILE A 2 -22.70 6.71 -12.23
N PRO A 3 -21.84 6.62 -13.27
CA PRO A 3 -21.83 5.47 -14.18
C PRO A 3 -21.57 4.14 -13.47
N ALA A 4 -22.04 3.05 -14.06
CA ALA A 4 -21.74 1.72 -13.54
C ALA A 4 -20.27 1.38 -13.82
N GLY A 5 -19.46 1.21 -12.77
CA GLY A 5 -18.00 1.08 -12.88
C GLY A 5 -17.22 2.38 -12.68
N GLY A 6 -17.89 3.52 -12.53
CA GLY A 6 -17.22 4.79 -12.24
C GLY A 6 -16.69 4.87 -10.80
N HIS A 7 -15.40 5.21 -10.66
CA HIS A 7 -14.71 5.36 -9.37
C HIS A 7 -14.77 6.82 -8.90
N ILE A 8 -15.27 7.08 -7.70
CA ILE A 8 -15.44 8.45 -7.20
C ILE A 8 -14.10 9.02 -6.75
N LEU A 9 -13.74 10.17 -7.32
CA LEU A 9 -12.53 10.93 -6.98
C LEU A 9 -12.81 12.01 -5.92
N PHE A 10 -14.00 12.62 -6.00
CA PHE A 10 -14.46 13.67 -5.09
C PHE A 10 -15.99 13.75 -5.10
N ALA A 11 -16.60 14.03 -3.94
CA ALA A 11 -18.01 14.41 -3.86
C ALA A 11 -18.25 15.54 -2.85
N GLY A 12 -18.56 16.73 -3.38
CA GLY A 12 -18.87 17.93 -2.60
C GLY A 12 -20.37 18.17 -2.47
N LEU A 13 -20.87 18.25 -1.23
CA LEU A 13 -22.26 18.61 -0.95
C LEU A 13 -22.36 20.11 -0.62
N TYR A 14 -23.12 20.84 -1.43
CA TYR A 14 -23.38 22.27 -1.27
C TYR A 14 -24.86 22.51 -0.94
N TRP A 15 -25.16 23.41 -0.01
CA TRP A 15 -26.54 23.84 0.27
C TRP A 15 -26.63 25.33 0.65
N THR A 16 -27.78 25.93 0.42
CA THR A 16 -27.98 27.38 0.52
C THR A 16 -29.41 27.75 0.90
N GLY A 17 -29.60 28.94 1.46
CA GLY A 17 -30.91 29.53 1.68
C GLY A 17 -30.87 30.98 2.17
N LEU A 18 -32.05 31.59 2.31
CA LEU A 18 -32.22 32.97 2.78
C LEU A 18 -32.48 33.08 4.29
N GLN A 19 -31.71 33.95 4.93
CA GLN A 19 -31.90 34.45 6.29
C GLN A 19 -32.72 35.75 6.27
N LYS A 20 -34.01 35.62 5.95
CA LYS A 20 -34.90 36.78 5.78
C LYS A 20 -35.18 37.51 7.10
N LYS A 21 -34.96 38.83 7.11
CA LYS A 21 -35.19 39.69 8.27
C LYS A 21 -36.63 40.22 8.32
N GLY A 22 -37.53 39.48 8.98
CA GLY A 22 -38.71 39.98 9.69
C GLY A 22 -39.84 40.74 8.94
N ASP A 23 -39.65 41.17 7.69
CA ASP A 23 -40.60 42.09 7.04
C ASP A 23 -41.82 41.39 6.42
N VAL A 24 -43.00 42.00 6.64
CA VAL A 24 -44.30 41.54 6.16
C VAL A 24 -44.49 41.96 4.70
N VAL A 25 -44.04 41.13 3.76
CA VAL A 25 -44.40 41.30 2.34
C VAL A 25 -45.87 40.93 2.14
N LYS A 26 -46.72 41.94 1.94
CA LYS A 26 -48.06 41.75 1.36
C LYS A 26 -47.92 41.34 -0.11
N GLY A 27 -47.97 40.05 -0.40
CA GLY A 27 -48.02 39.57 -1.78
C GLY A 27 -49.31 39.97 -2.49
N THR A 28 -49.23 40.23 -3.80
CA THR A 28 -50.38 40.57 -4.66
C THR A 28 -51.46 39.48 -4.64
N ASN A 29 -51.05 38.22 -4.54
CA ASN A 29 -51.91 37.05 -4.73
C ASN A 29 -52.75 36.68 -3.49
N GLY A 30 -52.93 37.60 -2.52
CA GLY A 30 -53.88 37.45 -1.42
C GLY A 30 -53.50 36.47 -0.29
N TYR A 31 -52.30 35.86 -0.34
CA TYR A 31 -51.82 34.96 0.71
C TYR A 31 -51.38 35.72 1.98
N THR A 32 -52.35 36.14 2.80
CA THR A 32 -52.12 36.67 4.14
C THR A 32 -52.30 35.57 5.20
N GLY A 33 -51.26 35.25 5.97
CA GLY A 33 -51.41 34.41 7.17
C GLY A 33 -50.27 33.45 7.53
N VAL A 34 -49.24 33.29 6.69
CA VAL A 34 -48.05 32.51 7.08
C VAL A 34 -47.15 33.39 7.96
N PRO A 35 -46.76 32.94 9.17
CA PRO A 35 -45.74 33.63 9.96
C PRO A 35 -44.40 33.61 9.21
N ASN A 36 -43.79 34.77 9.02
CA ASN A 36 -42.41 34.88 8.52
C ASN A 36 -41.45 34.60 9.69
N ASN A 37 -41.11 33.33 9.89
CA ASN A 37 -40.06 32.95 10.83
C ASN A 37 -38.71 33.01 10.09
N PRO A 38 -37.67 33.64 10.66
CA PRO A 38 -36.31 33.49 10.14
C PRO A 38 -35.86 32.02 10.29
N PRO A 39 -34.89 31.56 9.47
CA PRO A 39 -34.28 30.25 9.67
C PRO A 39 -33.61 30.14 11.04
N ASN A 40 -33.34 28.92 11.50
CA ASN A 40 -32.49 28.73 12.66
C ASN A 40 -31.04 29.09 12.32
N ALA A 41 -30.62 30.31 12.67
CA ALA A 41 -29.27 30.81 12.43
C ALA A 41 -28.16 29.96 13.08
N ALA A 42 -28.49 29.16 14.09
CA ALA A 42 -27.57 28.23 14.75
C ALA A 42 -27.61 26.79 14.16
N ALA A 43 -28.23 26.61 12.98
CA ALA A 43 -28.28 25.33 12.27
C ALA A 43 -28.11 25.49 10.74
N LEU A 44 -27.57 26.64 10.27
CA LEU A 44 -27.30 26.88 8.85
C LEU A 44 -26.23 25.90 8.32
N ASP A 45 -25.30 25.56 9.21
CA ASP A 45 -24.24 24.56 9.10
C ASP A 45 -24.75 23.12 9.15
N GLN A 46 -26.04 22.85 9.40
CA GLN A 46 -26.55 21.49 9.60
C GLN A 46 -27.58 21.07 8.57
N VAL A 47 -27.41 19.85 8.04
CA VAL A 47 -28.38 19.18 7.18
C VAL A 47 -28.54 17.71 7.56
N LYS A 48 -29.61 17.10 7.05
CA LYS A 48 -29.84 15.66 7.09
C LYS A 48 -29.51 15.05 5.74
N PHE A 49 -28.66 14.04 5.71
CA PHE A 49 -28.23 13.36 4.48
C PHE A 49 -28.67 11.90 4.47
N LYS A 50 -29.16 11.41 3.34
CA LYS A 50 -29.54 10.01 3.14
C LYS A 50 -28.98 9.52 1.82
N VAL A 51 -28.09 8.54 1.93
CA VAL A 51 -27.45 7.85 0.81
C VAL A 51 -28.39 6.81 0.15
N PRO A 52 -28.12 6.39 -1.09
CA PRO A 52 -28.81 5.28 -1.75
C PRO A 52 -28.99 4.04 -0.86
N GLY A 53 -30.15 3.38 -0.96
CA GLY A 53 -30.48 2.18 -0.18
C GLY A 53 -30.74 2.40 1.32
N SER A 54 -30.32 3.53 1.92
CA SER A 54 -30.55 3.80 3.33
C SER A 54 -32.02 4.12 3.64
N ALA A 55 -32.51 3.53 4.74
CA ALA A 55 -33.82 3.86 5.32
C ALA A 55 -33.81 5.10 6.24
N THR A 56 -32.62 5.57 6.65
CA THR A 56 -32.44 6.59 7.70
C THR A 56 -31.49 7.71 7.27
N TYR A 57 -31.78 8.94 7.71
CA TYR A 57 -30.88 10.09 7.54
C TYR A 57 -29.78 10.11 8.60
N SER A 58 -28.55 10.45 8.21
CA SER A 58 -27.51 10.95 9.12
C SER A 58 -27.59 12.47 9.26
N SER A 59 -27.03 13.02 10.33
CA SER A 59 -26.73 14.45 10.42
C SER A 59 -25.36 14.71 9.79
N LEU A 60 -25.23 15.78 9.01
CA LEU A 60 -23.95 16.34 8.59
C LEU A 60 -23.84 17.78 9.10
N THR A 61 -22.62 18.16 9.45
CA THR A 61 -22.23 19.55 9.74
C THR A 61 -21.26 20.02 8.66
N ALA A 62 -21.47 21.22 8.15
CA ALA A 62 -20.62 21.89 7.18
C ALA A 62 -19.18 22.00 7.67
N SER A 63 -18.21 21.87 6.76
CA SER A 63 -16.83 22.30 7.00
C SER A 63 -16.70 23.83 6.84
N GLN A 64 -17.53 24.44 5.99
CA GLN A 64 -17.54 25.89 5.75
C GLN A 64 -18.97 26.43 5.57
N VAL A 65 -19.23 27.63 6.11
CA VAL A 65 -20.48 28.38 5.88
C VAL A 65 -20.15 29.83 5.55
N ASP A 66 -20.35 30.21 4.29
CA ASP A 66 -20.20 31.60 3.84
C ASP A 66 -21.54 32.32 3.97
N THR A 67 -21.53 33.57 4.45
CA THR A 67 -22.73 34.41 4.55
C THR A 67 -22.52 35.74 3.83
N GLY A 68 -23.58 36.26 3.20
CA GLY A 68 -23.49 37.50 2.44
C GLY A 68 -24.86 38.11 2.10
N PRO A 69 -24.88 39.34 1.54
CA PRO A 69 -26.10 40.01 1.14
C PRO A 69 -26.65 39.41 -0.17
N ILE A 70 -27.53 38.41 -0.06
CA ILE A 70 -28.21 37.78 -1.20
C ILE A 70 -29.59 38.43 -1.34
N ALA A 71 -29.84 39.04 -2.51
CA ALA A 71 -30.95 39.95 -2.75
C ALA A 71 -31.10 41.02 -1.64
N ASN A 72 -32.32 41.26 -1.18
CA ASN A 72 -32.63 42.23 -0.12
C ASN A 72 -32.54 41.62 1.30
N SER A 73 -31.71 40.60 1.51
CA SER A 73 -31.57 39.89 2.79
C SER A 73 -30.17 39.33 3.01
N SER A 74 -29.91 38.76 4.18
CA SER A 74 -28.74 37.91 4.37
C SER A 74 -29.05 36.53 3.80
N GLY A 75 -28.14 35.95 3.03
CA GLY A 75 -28.18 34.55 2.60
C GLY A 75 -26.90 33.83 3.00
N TYR A 76 -26.88 32.52 2.78
CA TYR A 76 -25.70 31.70 3.05
C TYR A 76 -25.52 30.60 1.99
N THR A 77 -24.29 30.13 1.83
CA THR A 77 -24.01 28.80 1.28
C THR A 77 -23.15 28.03 2.28
N ALA A 78 -23.22 26.72 2.24
CA ALA A 78 -22.53 25.82 3.14
C ALA A 78 -22.04 24.60 2.36
N PHE A 79 -20.85 24.13 2.72
CA PHE A 79 -20.15 23.05 2.05
C PHE A 79 -19.81 21.93 3.03
N ARG A 80 -19.87 20.69 2.54
CA ARG A 80 -19.27 19.52 3.19
C ARG A 80 -18.73 18.55 2.14
N ASP A 81 -17.46 18.17 2.29
CA ASP A 81 -16.95 16.97 1.61
C ASP A 81 -17.70 15.74 2.13
N VAL A 82 -18.29 14.98 1.20
CA VAL A 82 -19.00 13.72 1.44
C VAL A 82 -18.44 12.58 0.59
N THR A 83 -17.19 12.70 0.13
CA THR A 83 -16.52 11.76 -0.77
C THR A 83 -16.55 10.34 -0.22
N ALA A 84 -16.20 10.13 1.06
CA ALA A 84 -16.24 8.82 1.70
C ALA A 84 -17.65 8.20 1.75
N GLN A 85 -18.68 9.01 2.04
CA GLN A 85 -20.08 8.56 2.09
C GLN A 85 -20.62 8.21 0.70
N VAL A 86 -20.16 8.91 -0.35
CA VAL A 86 -20.56 8.67 -1.74
C VAL A 86 -19.80 7.48 -2.33
N ILE A 87 -18.51 7.29 -2.02
CA ILE A 87 -17.75 6.06 -2.32
C ILE A 87 -18.45 4.84 -1.70
N ALA A 88 -18.79 4.90 -0.41
CA ALA A 88 -19.41 3.77 0.30
C ALA A 88 -20.82 3.41 -0.19
N ALA A 89 -21.57 4.35 -0.77
CA ALA A 89 -22.95 4.14 -1.21
C ALA A 89 -23.12 3.94 -2.72
N GLY A 90 -22.20 4.44 -3.54
CA GLY A 90 -22.22 4.30 -4.99
C GLY A 90 -23.39 5.00 -5.69
N SER A 91 -23.78 4.48 -6.85
CA SER A 91 -24.81 5.11 -7.70
C SER A 91 -26.23 4.92 -7.16
N GLY A 92 -27.02 5.99 -7.14
CA GLY A 92 -28.43 5.94 -6.79
C GLY A 92 -29.04 7.29 -6.43
N ALA A 93 -30.18 7.25 -5.74
CA ALA A 93 -30.89 8.45 -5.27
C ALA A 93 -30.36 8.92 -3.89
N TYR A 94 -29.73 10.09 -3.88
CA TYR A 94 -29.35 10.81 -2.66
C TYR A 94 -30.50 11.73 -2.23
N THR A 95 -30.62 12.02 -0.93
CA THR A 95 -31.62 12.97 -0.41
C THR A 95 -31.02 13.84 0.70
N VAL A 96 -31.19 15.15 0.58
CA VAL A 96 -30.88 16.12 1.64
C VAL A 96 -32.19 16.68 2.21
N ALA A 97 -32.23 16.88 3.52
CA ALA A 97 -33.33 17.53 4.25
C ALA A 97 -32.77 18.50 5.31
N ASP A 98 -33.68 19.26 5.93
CA ASP A 98 -33.40 20.30 6.95
C ASP A 98 -32.50 21.47 6.49
N VAL A 99 -32.36 21.70 5.18
CA VAL A 99 -31.76 22.95 4.64
C VAL A 99 -32.56 24.16 5.15
N GLN A 100 -31.87 25.11 5.79
CA GLN A 100 -32.52 26.22 6.49
C GLN A 100 -32.90 27.36 5.52
N THR A 101 -34.13 27.87 5.64
CA THR A 101 -34.54 29.13 5.00
C THR A 101 -35.72 29.76 5.74
N GLY A 102 -35.96 31.06 5.50
CA GLY A 102 -37.09 31.78 6.11
C GLY A 102 -38.43 31.40 5.47
N THR A 103 -39.48 31.21 6.29
CA THR A 103 -40.82 30.92 5.77
C THR A 103 -41.48 32.16 5.17
N GLY A 104 -42.21 32.00 4.06
CA GLY A 104 -42.96 33.07 3.41
C GLY A 104 -42.73 33.16 1.89
N GLY A 105 -43.10 34.29 1.29
CA GLY A 105 -42.84 34.60 -0.12
C GLY A 105 -41.47 35.27 -0.32
N ASN A 106 -40.85 35.04 -1.48
CA ASN A 106 -39.48 35.43 -1.82
C ASN A 106 -38.48 34.90 -0.78
N SER A 107 -38.40 33.57 -0.70
CA SER A 107 -37.44 32.77 0.06
C SER A 107 -37.10 31.54 -0.79
N PHE A 108 -35.83 31.18 -0.89
CA PHE A 108 -35.37 29.96 -1.55
C PHE A 108 -34.55 29.09 -0.61
N ALA A 109 -34.42 27.81 -0.95
CA ALA A 109 -33.44 26.88 -0.40
C ALA A 109 -33.10 25.83 -1.47
N GLY A 110 -31.84 25.43 -1.55
CA GLY A 110 -31.38 24.47 -2.55
C GLY A 110 -30.16 23.69 -2.08
N TRP A 111 -29.88 22.59 -2.76
CA TRP A 111 -28.68 21.80 -2.57
C TRP A 111 -28.27 21.10 -3.87
N SER A 112 -26.95 20.92 -4.04
CA SER A 112 -26.35 20.18 -5.14
C SER A 112 -25.24 19.28 -4.59
N LEU A 113 -25.15 18.07 -5.14
CA LEU A 113 -24.05 17.15 -4.91
C LEU A 113 -23.19 17.12 -6.19
N VAL A 114 -22.04 17.79 -6.16
CA VAL A 114 -21.04 17.74 -7.23
C VAL A 114 -20.23 16.46 -7.06
N VAL A 115 -20.08 15.67 -8.12
CA VAL A 115 -19.32 14.42 -8.09
C VAL A 115 -18.34 14.37 -9.26
N ALA A 116 -17.05 14.24 -8.96
CA ALA A 116 -16.02 13.92 -9.92
C ALA A 116 -15.70 12.42 -9.81
N TYR A 117 -15.56 11.75 -10.97
CA TYR A 117 -15.31 10.32 -11.04
C TYR A 117 -14.37 9.99 -12.20
N ALA A 118 -13.61 8.90 -12.05
CA ALA A 118 -12.85 8.27 -13.12
C ALA A 118 -13.67 7.12 -13.73
N ASP A 119 -13.60 6.98 -15.04
CA ASP A 119 -14.17 5.87 -15.80
C ASP A 119 -13.16 5.50 -16.89
N ALA A 120 -12.76 4.23 -16.95
CA ALA A 120 -11.75 3.76 -17.88
C ALA A 120 -12.25 3.67 -19.33
N GLY A 121 -13.57 3.70 -19.55
CA GLY A 121 -14.18 3.75 -20.88
C GLY A 121 -14.33 5.17 -21.45
N GLU A 122 -14.01 6.21 -20.67
CA GLU A 122 -14.11 7.62 -21.08
C GLU A 122 -12.75 8.20 -21.50
N PRO A 123 -12.71 9.20 -22.41
CA PRO A 123 -11.51 9.96 -22.71
C PRO A 123 -10.83 10.54 -21.45
N LEU A 124 -9.51 10.65 -21.48
CA LEU A 124 -8.73 11.30 -20.43
C LEU A 124 -9.19 12.75 -20.25
N ARG A 125 -9.47 13.18 -19.01
CA ARG A 125 -9.88 14.57 -18.72
C ARG A 125 -9.16 15.14 -17.50
N ASN A 126 -8.91 16.44 -17.54
CA ASN A 126 -8.67 17.24 -16.34
C ASN A 126 -10.04 17.60 -15.74
N LEU A 127 -10.29 17.15 -14.51
CA LEU A 127 -11.45 17.51 -13.73
C LEU A 127 -11.05 18.56 -12.69
N SER A 128 -11.88 19.57 -12.48
CA SER A 128 -11.66 20.58 -11.44
C SER A 128 -12.98 21.02 -10.84
N VAL A 129 -12.99 21.26 -9.53
CA VAL A 129 -14.08 21.88 -8.79
C VAL A 129 -13.51 23.13 -8.13
N PHE A 130 -14.21 24.25 -8.28
CA PHE A 130 -13.90 25.53 -7.65
C PHE A 130 -15.15 25.92 -6.85
N ASP A 131 -15.02 26.12 -5.55
CA ASP A 131 -16.12 26.55 -4.70
C ASP A 131 -15.81 27.83 -3.93
N GLY A 132 -16.86 28.36 -3.29
CA GLY A 132 -16.85 29.61 -2.55
C GLY A 132 -17.93 30.57 -3.05
N LEU A 133 -18.41 31.43 -2.15
CA LEU A 133 -19.54 32.31 -2.43
C LEU A 133 -19.13 33.59 -3.19
N ARG A 134 -19.60 33.74 -4.44
CA ARG A 134 -19.52 35.01 -5.19
C ARG A 134 -20.90 35.59 -5.47
N ILE A 135 -21.18 36.74 -4.85
CA ILE A 135 -22.41 37.50 -5.06
C ILE A 135 -22.14 38.66 -6.02
N VAL A 136 -23.06 38.90 -6.96
CA VAL A 136 -23.10 40.09 -7.83
C VAL A 136 -24.45 40.79 -7.69
N SER A 137 -24.48 42.13 -7.69
CA SER A 137 -25.72 42.89 -7.43
C SER A 137 -25.84 44.22 -8.17
N GLY A 138 -27.08 44.68 -8.36
CA GLY A 138 -27.40 46.00 -8.93
C GLY A 138 -27.08 46.08 -10.43
N THR A 139 -26.05 46.83 -10.79
CA THR A 139 -25.60 46.99 -12.21
C THR A 139 -24.12 46.63 -12.38
N THR A 140 -23.63 45.74 -11.50
CA THR A 140 -22.20 45.42 -11.38
C THR A 140 -21.82 44.10 -12.06
N SER A 141 -20.52 43.90 -12.22
CA SER A 141 -19.91 42.62 -12.60
C SER A 141 -18.93 42.18 -11.52
N ALA A 142 -18.86 40.88 -11.28
CA ALA A 142 -17.96 40.25 -10.33
C ALA A 142 -17.14 39.16 -11.03
N ASP A 143 -15.81 39.30 -11.03
CA ASP A 143 -14.90 38.31 -11.58
C ASP A 143 -14.61 37.22 -10.54
N ILE A 144 -14.53 35.99 -10.99
CA ILE A 144 -14.10 34.79 -10.26
C ILE A 144 -12.87 34.27 -11.01
N ALA A 145 -11.71 34.31 -10.35
CA ALA A 145 -10.50 33.73 -10.89
C ALA A 145 -10.51 32.22 -10.65
N LEU A 146 -10.43 31.44 -11.73
CA LEU A 146 -10.37 29.98 -11.70
C LEU A 146 -8.94 29.57 -12.09
N SER A 147 -8.28 28.74 -11.30
CA SER A 147 -6.88 28.34 -11.54
C SER A 147 -6.56 26.99 -10.92
N GLY A 148 -5.66 26.23 -11.55
CA GLY A 148 -5.28 24.88 -11.09
C GLY A 148 -5.80 23.75 -11.98
N PHE A 149 -6.59 24.08 -13.00
CA PHE A 149 -6.94 23.14 -14.08
C PHE A 149 -5.82 23.06 -15.13
N LYS A 150 -5.94 22.14 -16.08
CA LYS A 150 -5.11 22.05 -17.29
C LYS A 150 -5.97 21.78 -18.52
N THR A 151 -5.56 22.36 -19.64
CA THR A 151 -6.10 22.12 -20.99
C THR A 151 -5.04 21.45 -21.86
N PRO A 152 -5.41 20.80 -22.98
CA PRO A 152 -4.45 20.19 -23.89
C PRO A 152 -3.38 21.17 -24.36
N ALA A 153 -2.13 20.68 -24.48
CA ALA A 153 -1.01 21.47 -24.98
C ALA A 153 -1.18 21.90 -26.44
N SER A 154 -1.97 21.15 -27.22
CA SER A 154 -2.34 21.42 -28.61
C SER A 154 -3.67 20.74 -28.97
N GLY A 155 -4.25 21.06 -30.13
CA GLY A 155 -5.52 20.46 -30.57
C GLY A 155 -6.78 21.14 -29.99
N PRO A 156 -7.98 20.59 -30.25
CA PRO A 156 -9.24 21.20 -29.84
C PRO A 156 -9.43 21.10 -28.31
N VAL A 157 -9.62 22.24 -27.65
CA VAL A 157 -9.94 22.27 -26.22
C VAL A 157 -11.45 22.07 -26.04
N ARG A 158 -11.85 20.86 -25.62
CA ARG A 158 -13.24 20.52 -25.31
C ARG A 158 -13.45 20.56 -23.80
N THR A 159 -14.47 21.29 -23.37
CA THR A 159 -14.71 21.60 -21.95
C THR A 159 -16.20 21.63 -21.66
N THR A 160 -16.62 20.88 -20.66
CA THR A 160 -17.90 21.10 -19.98
C THR A 160 -17.67 21.96 -18.75
N VAL A 161 -18.50 22.99 -18.56
CA VAL A 161 -18.50 23.89 -17.40
C VAL A 161 -19.75 23.63 -16.58
N GLY A 162 -19.62 23.19 -15.33
CA GLY A 162 -20.73 23.18 -14.38
C GLY A 162 -20.81 24.49 -13.60
N VAL A 163 -22.02 24.90 -13.23
CA VAL A 163 -22.30 26.04 -12.36
C VAL A 163 -23.38 25.65 -11.37
N VAL A 164 -23.17 25.99 -10.09
CA VAL A 164 -24.19 25.97 -9.03
C VAL A 164 -24.38 27.40 -8.53
N ALA A 165 -25.61 27.91 -8.56
CA ALA A 165 -25.93 29.28 -8.19
C ALA A 165 -27.29 29.44 -7.48
N ALA A 166 -27.57 30.64 -7.02
CA ALA A 166 -28.77 31.01 -6.26
C ALA A 166 -29.28 32.43 -6.60
N GLU A 167 -30.58 32.66 -6.39
CA GLU A 167 -31.39 33.81 -6.85
C GLU A 167 -31.45 34.01 -8.39
N GLY A 168 -31.52 32.93 -9.17
CA GLY A 168 -31.95 33.00 -10.58
C GLY A 168 -33.48 32.91 -10.74
N ASP A 169 -34.09 33.41 -11.83
CA ASP A 169 -35.52 33.14 -12.14
C ASP A 169 -35.82 33.05 -13.65
N ALA A 170 -36.83 32.26 -14.00
CA ALA A 170 -37.20 31.85 -15.36
C ALA A 170 -37.88 32.96 -16.21
N GLY A 171 -37.53 34.24 -15.99
CA GLY A 171 -38.16 35.36 -16.70
C GLY A 171 -37.56 36.76 -16.51
N LEU A 172 -36.52 36.94 -15.68
CA LEU A 172 -35.84 38.24 -15.53
C LEU A 172 -34.58 38.29 -16.42
N SER A 173 -34.45 39.35 -17.22
CA SER A 173 -33.30 39.53 -18.10
C SER A 173 -32.32 40.58 -17.57
N GLY A 174 -31.04 40.32 -17.77
CA GLY A 174 -29.93 41.14 -17.30
C GLY A 174 -28.75 40.34 -16.77
N ASP A 175 -28.99 39.08 -16.42
CA ASP A 175 -28.10 38.25 -15.62
C ASP A 175 -27.41 37.23 -16.49
N TYR A 176 -26.08 37.22 -16.47
CA TYR A 176 -25.31 36.33 -17.35
C TYR A 176 -23.91 36.02 -16.84
N LEU A 177 -23.47 34.81 -17.17
CA LEU A 177 -22.10 34.38 -17.01
C LEU A 177 -21.31 34.49 -18.32
N THR A 178 -20.04 34.87 -18.21
CA THR A 178 -19.06 34.69 -19.27
C THR A 178 -17.80 33.99 -18.78
N LEU A 179 -17.33 32.98 -19.49
CA LEU A 179 -16.00 32.39 -19.32
C LEU A 179 -15.06 33.01 -20.36
N ASN A 180 -13.99 33.68 -19.92
CA ASN A 180 -13.07 34.44 -20.78
C ASN A 180 -13.80 35.35 -21.79
N ASP A 181 -14.71 36.18 -21.27
CA ASP A 181 -15.59 37.11 -22.02
C ASP A 181 -16.57 36.47 -23.02
N ARG A 182 -16.64 35.14 -23.13
CA ARG A 182 -17.64 34.42 -23.93
C ARG A 182 -18.84 33.97 -23.09
N ARG A 183 -20.05 34.24 -23.59
CA ARG A 183 -21.33 33.95 -22.92
C ARG A 183 -21.55 32.45 -22.69
N LEU A 184 -21.91 32.06 -21.48
CA LEU A 184 -22.51 30.73 -21.23
C LEU A 184 -24.00 30.80 -21.57
N THR A 185 -24.43 30.02 -22.56
CA THR A 185 -25.80 29.99 -23.09
C THR A 185 -26.03 28.70 -23.88
N ASP A 186 -27.25 28.18 -23.85
CA ASP A 186 -27.66 26.98 -24.59
C ASP A 186 -29.17 27.04 -24.89
N ALA A 187 -29.82 25.89 -25.16
CA ALA A 187 -31.25 25.84 -25.47
C ALA A 187 -32.18 26.08 -24.25
N VAL A 188 -31.67 25.98 -23.02
CA VAL A 188 -32.39 26.29 -21.76
C VAL A 188 -32.00 27.67 -21.25
N HIS A 189 -30.71 28.00 -21.26
CA HIS A 189 -30.17 29.23 -20.67
C HIS A 189 -30.02 30.33 -21.72
N GLN A 190 -30.84 31.37 -21.61
CA GLN A 190 -30.86 32.49 -22.55
C GLN A 190 -29.58 33.33 -22.36
N PRO A 191 -29.05 33.99 -23.41
CA PRO A 191 -27.82 34.76 -23.29
C PRO A 191 -27.87 35.80 -22.16
N ASP A 192 -29.00 36.49 -21.99
CA ASP A 192 -29.27 37.51 -20.97
C ASP A 192 -30.08 37.01 -19.78
N ASN A 193 -30.19 35.69 -19.60
CA ASN A 193 -30.67 35.07 -18.38
C ASN A 193 -30.02 33.67 -18.23
N THR A 194 -28.74 33.65 -17.79
CA THR A 194 -27.99 32.40 -17.58
C THR A 194 -28.45 31.67 -16.33
N GLU A 195 -28.73 32.39 -15.23
CA GLU A 195 -29.22 31.83 -13.96
C GLU A 195 -30.74 31.98 -13.90
N ASN A 196 -31.46 30.96 -14.37
CA ASN A 196 -32.88 31.07 -14.71
C ASN A 196 -33.80 30.14 -13.90
N SER A 197 -33.40 29.78 -12.68
CA SER A 197 -34.08 28.82 -11.80
C SER A 197 -34.19 27.41 -12.40
N THR A 198 -33.19 26.92 -13.12
CA THR A 198 -33.23 25.57 -13.72
C THR A 198 -32.07 24.65 -13.37
N ILE A 199 -32.30 23.35 -13.60
CA ILE A 199 -31.29 22.30 -13.48
C ILE A 199 -31.25 21.62 -14.83
N ALA A 200 -30.15 21.77 -15.56
CA ALA A 200 -30.02 21.28 -16.93
C ALA A 200 -28.65 20.66 -17.22
N ASP A 201 -28.63 19.66 -18.09
CA ASP A 201 -27.42 19.08 -18.66
C ASP A 201 -27.32 19.49 -20.14
N ARG A 202 -26.35 20.35 -20.47
CA ARG A 202 -25.96 20.78 -21.82
C ARG A 202 -27.16 21.16 -22.70
N GLY A 203 -28.00 22.07 -22.19
CA GLY A 203 -29.21 22.54 -22.88
C GLY A 203 -30.43 21.63 -22.80
N ALA A 204 -30.46 20.63 -21.91
CA ALA A 204 -31.64 19.81 -21.63
C ALA A 204 -32.01 19.81 -20.14
N LEU A 205 -33.28 20.11 -19.80
CA LEU A 205 -33.78 20.10 -18.43
C LEU A 205 -33.68 18.70 -17.79
N VAL A 206 -33.11 18.62 -16.57
CA VAL A 206 -33.04 17.38 -15.79
C VAL A 206 -34.43 17.06 -15.22
N THR A 207 -35.01 15.94 -15.67
CA THR A 207 -36.38 15.51 -15.31
C THR A 207 -36.43 14.37 -14.29
N THR A 208 -35.29 13.78 -13.93
CA THR A 208 -35.17 12.61 -13.04
C THR A 208 -35.11 12.97 -11.54
N LYS A 209 -35.42 14.22 -11.18
CA LYS A 209 -35.38 14.77 -9.81
C LYS A 209 -36.75 14.73 -9.13
N THR A 210 -36.79 14.80 -7.80
CA THR A 210 -38.04 14.83 -7.02
C THR A 210 -37.99 15.94 -5.96
N PRO A 211 -38.94 16.91 -5.96
CA PRO A 211 -40.02 17.10 -6.92
C PRO A 211 -39.52 17.51 -8.31
N ASN A 212 -40.15 17.02 -9.38
CA ASN A 212 -39.79 17.39 -10.74
C ASN A 212 -40.49 18.69 -11.19
N TRP A 213 -40.04 19.83 -10.66
CA TRP A 213 -40.45 21.16 -11.14
C TRP A 213 -39.48 21.67 -12.20
N ASN A 214 -39.93 22.58 -13.09
CA ASN A 214 -39.03 23.22 -14.06
C ASN A 214 -38.30 24.40 -13.41
N ASN A 215 -39.06 25.31 -12.78
CA ASN A 215 -38.53 26.40 -11.97
C ASN A 215 -38.21 25.86 -10.55
N GLN A 216 -36.96 26.03 -10.09
CA GLN A 216 -36.48 25.59 -8.76
C GLN A 216 -36.60 26.65 -7.66
N LEU A 217 -37.31 27.76 -7.92
CA LEU A 217 -37.61 28.81 -6.95
C LEU A 217 -36.37 29.55 -6.43
N GLY A 218 -35.40 29.84 -7.29
CA GLY A 218 -34.18 30.58 -6.97
C GLY A 218 -32.90 29.74 -6.91
N TYR A 219 -32.88 28.50 -7.42
CA TYR A 219 -31.69 27.64 -7.37
C TYR A 219 -31.32 27.09 -8.74
N ASP A 220 -30.06 27.23 -9.12
CA ASP A 220 -29.55 26.85 -10.44
C ASP A 220 -28.42 25.83 -10.28
N SER A 221 -28.43 24.79 -11.11
CA SER A 221 -27.41 23.74 -11.10
C SER A 221 -27.30 23.10 -12.48
N SER A 222 -26.43 23.66 -13.32
CA SER A 222 -26.41 23.36 -14.76
C SER A 222 -25.01 23.06 -15.30
N LEU A 223 -24.97 22.20 -16.34
CA LEU A 223 -23.77 21.90 -17.11
C LEU A 223 -23.87 22.54 -18.51
N PHE A 224 -22.82 23.23 -18.94
CA PHE A 224 -22.71 23.92 -20.22
C PHE A 224 -21.58 23.32 -21.07
N THR A 225 -21.78 23.18 -22.38
CA THR A 225 -20.67 22.94 -23.32
C THR A 225 -19.97 24.26 -23.64
N ALA A 226 -18.65 24.32 -23.42
CA ALA A 226 -17.81 25.51 -23.57
C ALA A 226 -16.58 25.25 -24.48
N ASP A 227 -16.75 24.43 -25.51
CA ASP A 227 -15.68 24.04 -26.42
C ASP A 227 -14.99 25.26 -27.06
N GLY A 228 -13.66 25.30 -26.94
CA GLY A 228 -12.82 26.39 -27.41
C GLY A 228 -12.99 27.72 -26.66
N PHE A 229 -13.63 27.77 -25.49
CA PHE A 229 -13.67 28.96 -24.62
C PHE A 229 -12.36 29.11 -23.82
N LEU A 230 -11.67 28.00 -23.58
CA LEU A 230 -10.33 27.95 -23.03
C LEU A 230 -9.31 27.77 -24.17
N ALA A 231 -8.14 28.38 -24.05
CA ALA A 231 -7.04 28.20 -24.98
C ALA A 231 -6.18 26.98 -24.59
N ASN A 232 -5.39 26.44 -25.52
CA ASN A 232 -4.40 25.41 -25.21
C ASN A 232 -3.38 25.90 -24.16
N ASN A 233 -2.90 25.00 -23.30
CA ASN A 233 -2.03 25.31 -22.15
C ASN A 233 -2.61 26.33 -21.14
N ALA A 234 -3.89 26.68 -21.21
CA ALA A 234 -4.54 27.45 -20.15
C ALA A 234 -4.55 26.65 -18.84
N THR A 235 -4.06 27.28 -17.79
CA THR A 235 -4.08 26.82 -16.39
C THR A 235 -4.94 27.71 -15.48
N SER A 236 -5.47 28.80 -16.05
CA SER A 236 -6.37 29.74 -15.41
C SER A 236 -7.38 30.35 -16.40
N ALA A 237 -8.50 30.80 -15.86
CA ALA A 237 -9.58 31.45 -16.59
C ALA A 237 -10.34 32.43 -15.69
N ILE A 238 -11.11 33.33 -16.29
CA ILE A 238 -12.01 34.22 -15.54
C ILE A 238 -13.46 33.84 -15.89
N LEU A 239 -14.21 33.41 -14.87
CA LEU A 239 -15.66 33.40 -14.94
C LEU A 239 -16.15 34.75 -14.39
N ARG A 240 -16.85 35.52 -15.22
CA ARG A 240 -17.44 36.81 -14.83
C ARG A 240 -18.94 36.67 -14.71
N ALA A 241 -19.45 36.92 -13.51
CA ALA A 241 -20.86 37.11 -13.24
C ALA A 241 -21.24 38.58 -13.43
N LYS A 242 -22.42 38.86 -13.97
CA LYS A 242 -22.91 40.23 -14.16
C LYS A 242 -24.42 40.28 -14.15
N THR A 243 -24.95 41.32 -13.52
CA THR A 243 -26.38 41.68 -13.54
C THR A 243 -26.58 43.11 -14.04
N SER A 244 -27.77 43.42 -14.55
CA SER A 244 -28.20 44.78 -14.91
C SER A 244 -29.38 45.32 -14.09
N GLY A 245 -29.80 44.63 -13.03
CA GLY A 245 -30.77 45.16 -12.08
C GLY A 245 -31.06 44.32 -10.84
N ASP A 246 -30.47 43.13 -10.72
CA ASP A 246 -30.88 42.08 -9.77
C ASP A 246 -29.74 41.71 -8.79
N THR A 247 -29.81 40.54 -8.14
CA THR A 247 -28.73 39.98 -7.31
C THR A 247 -28.76 38.47 -7.32
N TYR A 248 -27.68 37.84 -7.77
CA TYR A 248 -27.50 36.39 -7.75
C TYR A 248 -26.12 35.98 -7.21
N ALA A 249 -26.00 34.70 -6.84
CA ALA A 249 -24.85 34.17 -6.10
C ALA A 249 -24.35 32.83 -6.68
N THR A 250 -23.17 32.83 -7.29
CA THR A 250 -22.45 31.62 -7.71
C THR A 250 -21.76 30.99 -6.51
N GLN A 251 -21.81 29.66 -6.39
CA GLN A 251 -21.36 28.89 -5.22
C GLN A 251 -20.32 27.81 -5.57
N ALA A 252 -20.47 27.18 -6.73
CA ALA A 252 -19.50 26.25 -7.27
C ALA A 252 -19.44 26.35 -8.80
N VAL A 253 -18.25 26.13 -9.34
CA VAL A 253 -17.95 26.04 -10.78
C VAL A 253 -17.15 24.77 -10.98
N THR A 254 -17.46 23.97 -12.01
CA THR A 254 -16.69 22.77 -12.32
C THR A 254 -16.18 22.80 -13.75
N PHE A 255 -15.00 22.26 -14.00
CA PHE A 255 -14.51 21.97 -15.36
C PHE A 255 -14.34 20.47 -15.53
N SER A 256 -14.77 19.97 -16.69
CA SER A 256 -14.39 18.67 -17.22
C SER A 256 -13.83 18.91 -18.61
N THR A 257 -12.51 18.86 -18.74
CA THR A 257 -11.77 19.27 -19.94
C THR A 257 -10.99 18.09 -20.48
N GLU A 258 -11.18 17.73 -21.75
CA GLU A 258 -10.45 16.62 -22.38
C GLU A 258 -8.94 16.92 -22.43
N LEU A 259 -8.11 15.89 -22.22
CA LEU A 259 -6.65 15.90 -22.38
C LEU A 259 -6.25 14.79 -23.36
N PHE A 260 -5.10 14.94 -24.02
CA PHE A 260 -4.62 13.95 -24.99
C PHE A 260 -3.37 13.23 -24.47
N SER A 261 -3.34 11.90 -24.62
CA SER A 261 -2.11 11.11 -24.44
C SER A 261 -1.49 10.76 -25.80
N PRO A 262 -0.16 10.77 -25.95
CA PRO A 262 0.49 10.10 -27.08
C PRO A 262 0.24 8.59 -27.01
N ASN A 263 0.20 7.95 -28.18
CA ASN A 263 0.17 6.49 -28.32
C ASN A 263 1.21 6.10 -29.37
N VAL A 264 2.43 5.81 -28.91
CA VAL A 264 3.53 5.45 -29.82
C VAL A 264 3.55 3.94 -30.01
N ASN A 265 3.21 3.51 -31.24
CA ASN A 265 3.55 2.17 -31.71
C ASN A 265 5.05 2.13 -32.01
N PHE A 266 5.73 1.09 -31.54
CA PHE A 266 7.18 0.96 -31.59
C PHE A 266 7.51 -0.46 -32.03
N VAL A 267 7.99 -0.58 -33.27
CA VAL A 267 8.21 -1.87 -33.95
C VAL A 267 9.67 -1.97 -34.36
N LYS A 268 10.28 -3.14 -34.17
CA LYS A 268 11.63 -3.48 -34.60
C LYS A 268 11.58 -4.70 -35.51
N SER A 269 12.26 -4.64 -36.64
CA SER A 269 12.43 -5.75 -37.57
C SER A 269 13.91 -5.95 -37.91
N ALA A 270 14.23 -7.15 -38.42
CA ALA A 270 15.56 -7.53 -38.87
C ALA A 270 15.50 -8.10 -40.29
N GLU A 271 16.39 -7.67 -41.18
CA GLU A 271 16.56 -8.21 -42.53
C GLU A 271 18.04 -8.52 -42.81
N VAL A 272 18.31 -9.50 -43.67
CA VAL A 272 19.69 -9.77 -44.13
C VAL A 272 20.05 -8.79 -45.24
N VAL A 273 21.16 -8.07 -45.10
CA VAL A 273 21.59 -7.06 -46.07
C VAL A 273 22.03 -7.73 -47.37
N GLY A 274 21.27 -7.48 -48.43
CA GLY A 274 21.44 -8.16 -49.74
C GLY A 274 20.50 -9.35 -49.94
N GLY A 275 19.65 -9.68 -48.95
CA GLY A 275 18.74 -10.81 -48.96
C GLY A 275 19.42 -12.15 -48.68
N GLY A 276 18.63 -13.22 -48.70
CA GLY A 276 19.05 -14.55 -48.26
C GLY A 276 19.01 -14.69 -46.74
N ASP A 277 19.63 -15.76 -46.25
CA ASP A 277 19.43 -16.24 -44.88
C ASP A 277 20.46 -15.75 -43.87
N PRO A 278 20.11 -15.65 -42.57
CA PRO A 278 21.03 -15.18 -41.54
C PRO A 278 22.09 -16.25 -41.27
N LYS A 279 23.27 -16.14 -41.87
CA LYS A 279 24.38 -17.11 -41.70
C LYS A 279 25.58 -16.49 -40.97
N PRO A 280 26.53 -17.28 -40.44
CA PRO A 280 27.74 -16.74 -39.82
C PRO A 280 28.48 -15.81 -40.78
N GLY A 281 28.79 -14.59 -40.34
CA GLY A 281 29.35 -13.52 -41.18
C GLY A 281 28.35 -12.74 -42.04
N ALA A 282 27.04 -13.02 -41.97
CA ALA A 282 26.02 -12.20 -42.62
C ALA A 282 25.78 -10.89 -41.86
N THR A 283 25.56 -9.81 -42.61
CA THR A 283 25.17 -8.50 -42.09
C THR A 283 23.65 -8.42 -41.96
N ILE A 284 23.17 -8.02 -40.79
CA ILE A 284 21.76 -7.90 -40.44
C ILE A 284 21.44 -6.42 -40.25
N ARG A 285 20.48 -5.91 -41.03
CA ARG A 285 19.94 -4.57 -40.83
C ARG A 285 18.75 -4.65 -39.89
N TYR A 286 18.87 -3.93 -38.78
CA TYR A 286 17.73 -3.66 -37.91
C TYR A 286 17.05 -2.38 -38.38
N THR A 287 15.73 -2.44 -38.53
CA THR A 287 14.87 -1.29 -38.83
C THR A 287 13.88 -1.11 -37.69
N ILE A 288 13.92 0.05 -37.04
CA ILE A 288 13.07 0.36 -35.90
C ILE A 288 12.21 1.57 -36.24
N THR A 289 10.89 1.44 -36.17
CA THR A 289 9.95 2.51 -36.48
C THR A 289 9.13 2.88 -35.26
N ALA A 290 9.12 4.17 -34.91
CA ALA A 290 8.28 4.75 -33.88
C ALA A 290 7.22 5.64 -34.56
N THR A 291 5.94 5.25 -34.46
CA THR A 291 4.80 5.98 -35.04
C THR A 291 3.83 6.38 -33.95
N ASN A 292 3.54 7.67 -33.83
CA ASN A 292 2.58 8.17 -32.85
C ASN A 292 1.16 8.13 -33.43
N ASN A 293 0.40 7.11 -33.07
CA ASN A 293 -1.01 6.91 -33.43
C ASN A 293 -1.98 7.65 -32.50
N GLY A 294 -1.49 8.38 -31.49
CA GLY A 294 -2.31 9.07 -30.50
C GLY A 294 -2.58 10.55 -30.84
N ASP A 295 -3.57 11.13 -30.16
CA ASP A 295 -4.03 12.51 -30.41
C ASP A 295 -3.13 13.60 -29.80
N SER A 296 -2.16 13.22 -28.96
CA SER A 296 -1.14 14.12 -28.40
C SER A 296 0.23 13.87 -29.00
N SER A 297 1.08 14.90 -29.02
CA SER A 297 2.49 14.71 -29.39
C SER A 297 3.26 13.94 -28.31
N ALA A 298 4.22 13.10 -28.68
CA ALA A 298 5.24 12.59 -27.76
C ALA A 298 6.46 13.53 -27.81
N THR A 299 6.99 13.96 -26.67
CA THR A 299 8.14 14.89 -26.58
C THR A 299 9.35 14.23 -25.91
N ASN A 300 10.54 14.80 -26.08
CA ASN A 300 11.80 14.22 -25.59
C ASN A 300 11.95 12.73 -25.99
N VAL A 301 11.64 12.41 -27.25
CA VAL A 301 11.67 11.02 -27.75
C VAL A 301 13.13 10.56 -27.87
N ILE A 302 13.50 9.50 -27.16
CA ILE A 302 14.85 8.94 -27.08
C ILE A 302 14.77 7.41 -27.19
N PHE A 303 15.51 6.86 -28.14
CA PHE A 303 15.71 5.44 -28.43
C PHE A 303 17.07 4.95 -27.93
N THR A 304 17.13 3.73 -27.40
CA THR A 304 18.37 3.06 -26.98
C THR A 304 18.34 1.57 -27.30
N ASP A 305 19.44 1.01 -27.79
CA ASP A 305 19.51 -0.34 -28.34
C ASP A 305 20.89 -0.99 -28.09
N PRO A 306 21.00 -1.98 -27.18
CA PRO A 306 22.23 -2.73 -26.92
C PRO A 306 22.44 -3.86 -27.95
N ILE A 307 23.54 -3.79 -28.70
CA ILE A 307 23.95 -4.80 -29.68
C ILE A 307 24.23 -6.14 -28.97
N PRO A 308 23.61 -7.26 -29.41
CA PRO A 308 23.82 -8.58 -28.80
C PRO A 308 25.29 -9.04 -28.87
N PRO A 309 25.81 -9.75 -27.85
CA PRO A 309 27.20 -10.23 -27.82
C PRO A 309 27.53 -11.29 -28.89
N GLN A 310 26.52 -11.83 -29.59
CA GLN A 310 26.64 -12.71 -30.75
C GLN A 310 26.97 -11.95 -32.05
N MET A 311 26.94 -10.62 -32.02
CA MET A 311 27.09 -9.74 -33.17
C MET A 311 28.15 -8.66 -32.97
N THR A 312 28.58 -8.05 -34.06
CA THR A 312 29.41 -6.84 -34.05
C THR A 312 28.82 -5.78 -34.96
N LEU A 313 28.64 -4.55 -34.45
CA LEU A 313 28.10 -3.43 -35.23
C LEU A 313 29.01 -3.12 -36.44
N SER A 314 28.42 -3.14 -37.65
CA SER A 314 29.13 -2.95 -38.92
C SER A 314 28.75 -1.66 -39.65
N ALA A 315 27.52 -1.15 -39.46
CA ALA A 315 27.16 0.23 -39.77
C ALA A 315 26.45 0.90 -38.58
N GLY A 316 26.88 2.12 -38.26
CA GLY A 316 26.27 2.93 -37.20
C GLY A 316 24.84 3.38 -37.53
N PRO A 317 24.10 3.88 -36.53
CA PRO A 317 22.69 4.26 -36.69
C PRO A 317 22.50 5.44 -37.65
N THR A 318 21.45 5.36 -38.47
CA THR A 318 20.91 6.48 -39.25
C THR A 318 19.44 6.71 -38.89
N VAL A 319 18.98 7.97 -38.94
CA VAL A 319 17.62 8.38 -38.53
C VAL A 319 16.91 9.08 -39.69
N SER A 320 15.65 8.75 -39.91
CA SER A 320 14.85 9.25 -41.05
C SER A 320 14.47 10.73 -40.98
N ASP A 321 14.46 11.34 -39.79
CA ASP A 321 14.25 12.79 -39.62
C ASP A 321 15.49 13.63 -39.96
N GLY A 322 16.62 12.97 -40.26
CA GLY A 322 17.83 13.58 -40.81
C GLY A 322 18.68 14.35 -39.80
N VAL A 323 18.41 14.18 -38.50
CA VAL A 323 19.16 14.86 -37.43
C VAL A 323 20.48 14.12 -37.14
N GLY A 324 21.51 14.87 -36.74
CA GLY A 324 22.82 14.34 -36.34
C GLY A 324 22.89 13.94 -34.87
N ASP A 325 21.92 13.16 -34.39
CA ASP A 325 21.64 12.91 -32.97
C ASP A 325 21.51 11.42 -32.60
N ALA A 326 21.77 10.52 -33.55
CA ALA A 326 22.14 9.14 -33.26
C ALA A 326 23.64 9.00 -32.99
N SER A 327 23.98 8.12 -32.05
CA SER A 327 25.34 7.88 -31.58
C SER A 327 25.49 6.44 -31.08
N THR A 328 26.73 5.97 -31.02
CA THR A 328 27.08 4.67 -30.45
C THR A 328 28.10 4.87 -29.34
N SER A 329 27.87 4.26 -28.17
CA SER A 329 28.77 4.28 -27.03
C SER A 329 28.96 2.85 -26.52
N GLY A 330 30.17 2.29 -26.71
CA GLY A 330 30.41 0.87 -26.45
C GLY A 330 29.57 0.01 -27.40
N SER A 331 28.83 -0.95 -26.85
CA SER A 331 27.89 -1.81 -27.59
C SER A 331 26.44 -1.29 -27.53
N THR A 332 26.20 -0.01 -27.26
CA THR A 332 24.85 0.57 -27.20
C THR A 332 24.70 1.72 -28.18
N ILE A 333 23.66 1.64 -29.01
CA ILE A 333 23.16 2.74 -29.84
C ILE A 333 22.21 3.59 -29.00
N THR A 334 22.27 4.90 -29.19
CA THR A 334 21.29 5.86 -28.69
C THR A 334 20.92 6.81 -29.82
N ALA A 335 19.63 6.93 -30.13
CA ALA A 335 19.10 7.93 -31.07
C ALA A 335 18.11 8.84 -30.36
N ARG A 336 18.10 10.10 -30.75
CA ARG A 336 17.12 11.10 -30.29
C ARG A 336 16.25 11.39 -31.51
N LEU A 337 14.95 11.55 -31.30
CA LEU A 337 13.99 11.34 -32.38
C LEU A 337 12.95 12.47 -32.45
N GLY A 338 12.51 12.78 -33.67
CA GLY A 338 11.42 13.70 -33.95
C GLY A 338 11.83 15.17 -34.12
N ALA A 339 10.86 16.01 -34.44
CA ALA A 339 11.09 17.40 -34.79
C ALA A 339 11.73 18.18 -33.63
N GLY A 340 12.85 18.86 -33.90
CA GLY A 340 13.59 19.65 -32.91
C GLY A 340 14.51 18.86 -31.98
N ALA A 341 14.76 17.57 -32.29
CA ALA A 341 15.77 16.79 -31.59
C ALA A 341 17.19 17.38 -31.72
N SER A 342 18.07 17.02 -30.79
CA SER A 342 19.43 17.56 -30.68
C SER A 342 20.35 16.53 -30.03
N ALA A 343 21.67 16.69 -30.10
CA ALA A 343 22.63 15.75 -29.50
C ALA A 343 22.40 15.42 -28.00
N THR A 344 21.70 16.27 -27.25
CA THR A 344 21.47 16.12 -25.80
C THR A 344 20.02 15.95 -25.36
N ALA A 345 19.03 16.17 -26.23
CA ALA A 345 17.60 16.07 -25.90
C ALA A 345 16.79 15.51 -27.07
N GLY A 346 15.78 14.68 -26.76
CA GLY A 346 14.85 14.14 -27.77
C GLY A 346 13.95 15.22 -28.35
N GLY A 347 13.44 14.99 -29.56
CA GLY A 347 12.55 15.89 -30.26
C GLY A 347 11.07 15.64 -29.95
N THR A 348 10.20 16.08 -30.86
CA THR A 348 8.75 15.93 -30.78
C THR A 348 8.23 15.07 -31.94
N LEU A 349 7.52 14.00 -31.62
CA LEU A 349 6.79 13.15 -32.57
C LEU A 349 5.29 13.49 -32.49
N ALA A 350 4.82 14.29 -33.45
CA ALA A 350 3.42 14.73 -33.52
C ALA A 350 2.43 13.58 -33.79
N PRO A 351 1.11 13.75 -33.54
CA PRO A 351 0.07 12.82 -33.98
C PRO A 351 0.21 12.47 -35.47
N GLY A 352 0.14 11.18 -35.79
CA GLY A 352 0.33 10.62 -37.13
C GLY A 352 1.77 10.67 -37.66
N ALA A 353 2.73 11.23 -36.93
CA ALA A 353 4.13 11.27 -37.36
C ALA A 353 4.84 9.94 -37.06
N SER A 354 5.77 9.60 -37.93
CA SER A 354 6.63 8.42 -37.80
C SER A 354 8.10 8.82 -37.98
N THR A 355 9.00 8.09 -37.31
CA THR A 355 10.45 8.21 -37.47
C THR A 355 11.09 6.83 -37.34
N THR A 356 12.14 6.60 -38.12
CA THR A 356 12.78 5.30 -38.29
C THR A 356 14.27 5.41 -37.99
N VAL A 357 14.78 4.48 -37.17
CA VAL A 357 16.22 4.25 -36.96
C VAL A 357 16.62 2.98 -37.71
N THR A 358 17.75 3.02 -38.41
CA THR A 358 18.34 1.82 -39.04
C THR A 358 19.81 1.69 -38.68
N PHE A 359 20.28 0.46 -38.45
CA PHE A 359 21.70 0.13 -38.26
C PHE A 359 22.00 -1.30 -38.72
N ASP A 360 23.25 -1.57 -39.06
CA ASP A 360 23.67 -2.88 -39.56
C ASP A 360 24.67 -3.54 -38.58
N ALA A 361 24.50 -4.84 -38.29
CA ALA A 361 25.38 -5.62 -37.42
C ALA A 361 25.66 -7.02 -38.00
N ASP A 362 26.91 -7.48 -37.89
CA ASP A 362 27.37 -8.75 -38.47
C ASP A 362 27.27 -9.89 -37.45
N ILE A 363 26.78 -11.06 -37.88
CA ILE A 363 26.79 -12.30 -37.09
C ILE A 363 28.22 -12.84 -36.97
N LEU A 364 28.66 -13.22 -35.76
CA LEU A 364 30.00 -13.79 -35.55
C LEU A 364 30.22 -15.12 -36.33
N PRO A 365 31.47 -15.44 -36.75
CA PRO A 365 31.76 -16.53 -37.70
C PRO A 365 31.68 -17.95 -37.13
N ASP A 366 31.48 -18.09 -35.82
CA ASP A 366 31.48 -19.34 -35.05
C ASP A 366 30.06 -19.75 -34.55
N ARG A 367 29.01 -19.05 -34.99
CA ARG A 367 27.63 -19.35 -34.57
C ARG A 367 27.09 -20.62 -35.28
N PRO A 368 26.50 -21.59 -34.56
CA PRO A 368 26.01 -22.83 -35.14
C PRO A 368 24.60 -22.70 -35.74
N LEU A 369 24.25 -23.67 -36.59
CA LEU A 369 22.90 -23.84 -37.16
C LEU A 369 21.84 -23.87 -36.04
N GLY A 370 20.73 -23.16 -36.26
CA GLY A 370 19.62 -23.07 -35.30
C GLY A 370 19.87 -22.16 -34.10
N MET A 371 20.99 -21.42 -34.04
CA MET A 371 21.19 -20.43 -32.99
C MET A 371 20.26 -19.22 -33.18
N VAL A 372 19.48 -18.90 -32.15
CA VAL A 372 18.65 -17.68 -32.07
C VAL A 372 19.45 -16.50 -31.46
N ILE A 373 19.18 -15.27 -31.92
CA ILE A 373 19.86 -14.01 -31.53
C ILE A 373 18.84 -12.86 -31.37
N ASP A 374 18.20 -12.76 -30.20
CA ASP A 374 17.30 -11.62 -29.88
C ASP A 374 18.07 -10.31 -29.74
N ASN A 375 17.45 -9.24 -30.23
CA ASN A 375 17.93 -7.87 -30.11
C ASN A 375 16.80 -6.93 -29.67
N THR A 376 16.75 -6.58 -28.38
CA THR A 376 15.72 -5.70 -27.79
C THR A 376 16.11 -4.23 -27.77
N ALA A 377 15.29 -3.36 -28.36
CA ALA A 377 15.40 -1.90 -28.24
C ALA A 377 14.44 -1.33 -27.18
N THR A 378 14.74 -0.12 -26.68
CA THR A 378 13.86 0.68 -25.82
C THR A 378 13.60 2.05 -26.45
N LEU A 379 12.37 2.54 -26.36
CA LEU A 379 11.96 3.90 -26.66
C LEU A 379 11.44 4.56 -25.38
N SER A 380 11.79 5.82 -25.15
CA SER A 380 11.27 6.65 -24.07
C SER A 380 10.80 8.00 -24.62
N PHE A 381 9.75 8.57 -24.05
CA PHE A 381 9.19 9.87 -24.42
C PHE A 381 8.38 10.45 -23.26
N VAL A 382 7.96 11.71 -23.37
CA VAL A 382 7.12 12.42 -22.38
C VAL A 382 5.79 12.77 -23.01
N ALA A 383 4.70 12.55 -22.27
CA ALA A 383 3.37 13.03 -22.63
C ALA A 383 3.18 14.50 -22.18
N PRO A 384 3.04 15.50 -23.06
CA PRO A 384 3.00 16.93 -22.69
C PRO A 384 1.84 17.28 -21.74
N ASP A 385 0.69 16.63 -21.92
CA ASP A 385 -0.50 16.87 -21.11
C ASP A 385 -0.39 16.27 -19.70
N LEU A 386 0.43 15.23 -19.52
CA LEU A 386 0.66 14.58 -18.22
C LEU A 386 1.97 15.03 -17.54
N GLY A 387 2.97 15.44 -18.30
CA GLY A 387 4.34 15.69 -17.81
C GLY A 387 5.15 14.42 -17.50
N LEU A 388 4.62 13.24 -17.87
CA LEU A 388 5.17 11.95 -17.47
C LEU A 388 6.09 11.31 -18.51
N PRO A 389 7.25 10.76 -18.10
CA PRO A 389 8.03 9.86 -18.92
C PRO A 389 7.31 8.52 -19.08
N ILE A 390 7.25 8.03 -20.31
CA ILE A 390 6.68 6.75 -20.73
C ILE A 390 7.78 6.01 -21.50
N SER A 391 7.89 4.70 -21.30
CA SER A 391 8.81 3.84 -22.06
C SER A 391 8.10 2.61 -22.63
N THR A 392 8.63 2.11 -23.75
CA THR A 392 8.22 0.87 -24.42
C THR A 392 9.46 0.17 -24.98
N VAL A 393 9.38 -1.14 -25.19
CA VAL A 393 10.44 -1.92 -25.86
C VAL A 393 9.93 -2.54 -27.15
N ALA A 394 10.85 -3.02 -27.99
CA ALA A 394 10.57 -3.84 -29.16
C ALA A 394 11.77 -4.77 -29.44
N SER A 395 11.52 -6.05 -29.69
CA SER A 395 12.55 -7.05 -30.01
C SER A 395 12.51 -7.44 -31.48
N ALA A 396 13.61 -7.98 -31.99
CA ALA A 396 13.63 -8.77 -33.21
C ALA A 396 14.65 -9.89 -33.07
N GLU A 397 14.16 -11.13 -33.22
CA GLU A 397 14.94 -12.37 -33.26
C GLU A 397 15.37 -12.72 -34.69
N ILE A 398 16.44 -13.51 -34.81
CA ILE A 398 16.88 -14.16 -36.05
C ILE A 398 17.47 -15.54 -35.75
N THR A 399 17.23 -16.51 -36.63
CA THR A 399 17.80 -17.86 -36.51
C THR A 399 18.96 -18.05 -37.50
N VAL A 400 20.08 -18.55 -37.01
CA VAL A 400 21.28 -18.83 -37.82
C VAL A 400 21.03 -20.05 -38.71
N ASN A 401 21.05 -19.83 -40.02
CA ASN A 401 20.65 -20.75 -41.07
C ASN A 401 21.74 -20.89 -42.14
N TYR A 402 22.08 -22.12 -42.53
CA TYR A 402 23.03 -22.41 -43.63
C TYR A 402 22.85 -23.85 -44.18
N PRO A 403 23.35 -24.15 -45.39
CA PRO A 403 23.28 -25.50 -45.97
C PRO A 403 24.25 -26.44 -45.26
N ASP A 404 23.86 -27.71 -45.14
CA ASP A 404 24.70 -28.76 -44.57
C ASP A 404 24.65 -30.02 -45.47
N PRO A 405 25.48 -30.08 -46.53
CA PRO A 405 25.48 -31.22 -47.43
C PRO A 405 26.09 -32.46 -46.76
N GLY A 406 25.27 -33.46 -46.46
CA GLY A 406 25.70 -34.82 -46.12
C GLY A 406 25.73 -35.72 -47.37
N ILE A 407 26.41 -36.86 -47.31
CA ILE A 407 26.51 -37.77 -48.47
C ILE A 407 26.11 -39.21 -48.18
N VAL A 408 24.95 -39.57 -48.72
CA VAL A 408 24.40 -40.92 -48.80
C VAL A 408 24.98 -41.64 -50.04
N LYS A 409 24.75 -42.94 -50.16
CA LYS A 409 25.13 -43.78 -51.30
C LYS A 409 23.86 -44.51 -51.79
N THR A 410 23.69 -44.72 -53.09
CA THR A 410 22.68 -45.67 -53.66
C THR A 410 23.34 -46.65 -54.64
N PHE A 411 22.66 -47.08 -55.71
CA PHE A 411 22.94 -48.37 -56.34
C PHE A 411 22.51 -48.46 -57.81
N LYS A 412 23.40 -48.86 -58.73
CA LYS A 412 23.04 -49.15 -60.14
C LYS A 412 23.35 -50.58 -60.62
N THR A 413 24.61 -51.04 -60.56
CA THR A 413 25.04 -52.28 -61.27
C THR A 413 26.18 -53.04 -60.58
N SER A 414 26.35 -54.33 -60.90
CA SER A 414 27.69 -54.95 -60.99
C SER A 414 27.76 -55.94 -62.16
N SER A 415 28.91 -56.03 -62.83
CA SER A 415 29.21 -57.05 -63.83
C SER A 415 30.72 -57.12 -64.08
N SER A 416 31.24 -58.23 -64.60
CA SER A 416 32.58 -58.22 -65.21
C SER A 416 33.76 -57.80 -64.29
N ASN A 417 33.60 -57.95 -62.97
CA ASN A 417 34.49 -57.43 -61.90
C ASN A 417 34.51 -55.89 -61.77
N GLN A 418 33.49 -55.22 -62.31
CA GLN A 418 33.17 -53.81 -62.14
C GLN A 418 31.89 -53.64 -61.32
N TYR A 419 31.86 -52.61 -60.49
CA TYR A 419 30.81 -52.29 -59.52
C TYR A 419 30.40 -50.84 -59.73
N THR A 420 29.09 -50.59 -59.78
CA THR A 420 28.51 -49.27 -60.04
C THR A 420 27.74 -48.80 -58.81
N PHE A 421 28.32 -47.80 -58.13
CA PHE A 421 27.74 -47.12 -56.97
C PHE A 421 27.10 -45.80 -57.41
N ASP A 422 26.08 -45.38 -56.68
CA ASP A 422 25.60 -44.01 -56.74
C ASP A 422 26.08 -43.25 -55.51
N LEU A 423 26.46 -41.99 -55.65
CA LEU A 423 26.64 -41.07 -54.52
C LEU A 423 25.51 -40.05 -54.52
N THR A 424 24.83 -39.94 -53.39
CA THR A 424 23.63 -39.14 -53.24
C THR A 424 23.91 -38.10 -52.17
N VAL A 425 24.24 -36.88 -52.58
CA VAL A 425 24.35 -35.76 -51.62
C VAL A 425 22.94 -35.31 -51.25
N THR A 426 22.69 -35.18 -49.95
CA THR A 426 21.45 -34.71 -49.34
C THR A 426 21.78 -33.46 -48.51
N ASN A 427 20.97 -32.41 -48.59
CA ASN A 427 21.17 -31.22 -47.77
C ASN A 427 20.40 -31.35 -46.45
N GLU A 428 21.10 -31.60 -45.34
CA GLU A 428 20.52 -31.69 -43.99
C GLU A 428 20.41 -30.30 -43.30
N GLY A 429 20.87 -29.24 -43.98
CA GLY A 429 20.78 -27.86 -43.51
C GLY A 429 19.41 -27.23 -43.77
N THR A 430 19.20 -26.02 -43.25
CA THR A 430 17.90 -25.34 -43.28
C THR A 430 17.61 -24.55 -44.55
N ILE A 431 18.61 -24.35 -45.43
CA ILE A 431 18.48 -23.51 -46.65
C ILE A 431 19.15 -24.16 -47.87
N PRO A 432 18.75 -23.83 -49.12
CA PRO A 432 19.34 -24.43 -50.31
C PRO A 432 20.84 -24.16 -50.49
N THR A 433 21.56 -25.12 -51.09
CA THR A 433 23.00 -24.95 -51.35
C THR A 433 23.27 -23.80 -52.34
N THR A 434 24.20 -22.90 -51.99
CA THR A 434 24.49 -21.68 -52.75
C THR A 434 25.79 -21.76 -53.57
N ASP A 435 26.87 -22.30 -53.01
CA ASP A 435 28.14 -22.51 -53.71
C ASP A 435 28.29 -23.95 -54.26
N PRO A 436 29.11 -24.19 -55.30
CA PRO A 436 29.31 -25.53 -55.86
C PRO A 436 29.58 -26.61 -54.81
N VAL A 437 28.88 -27.73 -54.93
CA VAL A 437 29.08 -28.91 -54.08
C VAL A 437 30.18 -29.78 -54.71
N SER A 438 31.15 -30.19 -53.90
CA SER A 438 32.29 -31.01 -54.30
C SER A 438 32.25 -32.35 -53.57
N VAL A 439 32.31 -33.44 -54.34
CA VAL A 439 32.31 -34.82 -53.84
C VAL A 439 33.63 -35.49 -54.20
N ASP A 440 34.29 -36.07 -53.20
CA ASP A 440 35.54 -36.82 -53.37
C ASP A 440 35.28 -38.30 -53.05
N ASP A 441 35.35 -39.18 -54.06
CA ASP A 441 35.13 -40.63 -53.89
C ASP A 441 36.49 -41.34 -53.73
N LEU A 442 36.69 -41.94 -52.56
CA LEU A 442 37.91 -42.65 -52.20
C LEU A 442 37.65 -44.15 -52.23
N LEU A 443 38.11 -44.76 -53.33
CA LEU A 443 38.29 -46.20 -53.45
C LEU A 443 39.43 -46.66 -52.52
N GLY A 444 39.25 -47.81 -51.87
CA GLY A 444 40.28 -48.45 -51.08
C GLY A 444 41.35 -49.15 -51.92
N ALA A 445 42.28 -49.83 -51.24
CA ALA A 445 43.58 -50.19 -51.81
C ALA A 445 43.53 -51.20 -52.96
N ALA A 446 42.46 -52.01 -53.06
CA ALA A 446 42.25 -52.94 -54.17
C ALA A 446 41.40 -52.35 -55.32
N GLY A 447 40.75 -51.20 -55.12
CA GLY A 447 39.87 -50.57 -56.11
C GLY A 447 40.66 -49.82 -57.20
N THR A 448 40.18 -49.90 -58.44
CA THR A 448 40.67 -49.06 -59.55
C THR A 448 39.49 -48.42 -60.25
N LEU A 449 39.43 -47.09 -60.24
CA LEU A 449 38.36 -46.32 -60.88
C LEU A 449 38.31 -46.62 -62.38
N VAL A 450 37.11 -46.88 -62.90
CA VAL A 450 36.85 -47.10 -64.32
C VAL A 450 36.26 -45.84 -64.95
N SER A 451 35.25 -45.26 -64.30
CA SER A 451 34.64 -43.98 -64.68
C SER A 451 33.86 -43.39 -63.51
N ILE A 452 33.79 -42.07 -63.45
CA ILE A 452 32.91 -41.33 -62.53
C ILE A 452 32.19 -40.23 -63.33
N SER A 453 30.85 -40.21 -63.25
CA SER A 453 30.00 -39.29 -64.02
C SER A 453 28.56 -39.30 -63.51
N GLY A 454 27.87 -38.16 -63.56
CA GLY A 454 26.43 -38.08 -63.30
C GLY A 454 25.87 -36.79 -63.89
N ASP A 455 24.56 -36.73 -64.10
CA ASP A 455 23.93 -35.56 -64.72
C ASP A 455 24.10 -34.32 -63.84
N GLY A 456 24.67 -33.26 -64.42
CA GLY A 456 25.05 -32.01 -63.76
C GLY A 456 26.39 -32.04 -62.99
N TRP A 457 27.07 -33.19 -62.90
CA TRP A 457 28.38 -33.31 -62.25
C TRP A 457 29.54 -33.14 -63.24
N SER A 458 30.57 -32.40 -62.82
CA SER A 458 31.80 -32.16 -63.57
C SER A 458 32.99 -32.79 -62.85
N CYS A 459 33.61 -33.80 -63.48
CA CYS A 459 34.74 -34.57 -62.94
C CYS A 459 35.99 -34.36 -63.83
N PRO A 460 36.89 -33.41 -63.52
CA PRO A 460 38.03 -33.08 -64.38
C PRO A 460 38.93 -34.29 -64.64
N GLY A 461 39.07 -34.69 -65.91
CA GLY A 461 39.89 -35.84 -66.30
C GLY A 461 39.27 -37.22 -65.96
N GLY A 462 38.01 -37.27 -65.51
CA GLY A 462 37.34 -38.53 -65.16
C GLY A 462 37.77 -39.11 -63.82
N VAL A 463 38.21 -38.27 -62.88
CA VAL A 463 38.59 -38.63 -61.51
C VAL A 463 37.96 -37.65 -60.50
N PRO A 464 37.79 -38.06 -59.23
CA PRO A 464 37.49 -37.17 -58.12
C PRO A 464 38.55 -36.06 -57.91
N PRO A 465 38.20 -34.91 -57.32
CA PRO A 465 36.85 -34.54 -56.88
C PRO A 465 35.93 -34.13 -58.03
N CYS A 466 34.66 -34.51 -57.94
CA CYS A 466 33.60 -34.11 -58.86
C CYS A 466 32.80 -32.96 -58.27
N THR A 467 32.54 -31.92 -59.07
CA THR A 467 31.83 -30.71 -58.63
C THR A 467 30.50 -30.54 -59.36
N ARG A 468 29.45 -30.13 -58.65
CA ARG A 468 28.16 -29.72 -59.24
C ARG A 468 28.01 -28.20 -59.18
N THR A 469 27.53 -27.59 -60.25
CA THR A 469 27.22 -26.16 -60.28
C THR A 469 25.84 -25.90 -59.69
N THR A 470 25.78 -25.21 -58.55
CA THR A 470 24.54 -24.82 -57.84
C THR A 470 23.60 -23.89 -58.58
N SER A 471 23.95 -23.47 -59.81
CA SER A 471 23.06 -22.74 -60.71
C SER A 471 23.04 -23.46 -62.07
N PRO A 472 21.88 -23.95 -62.55
CA PRO A 472 20.55 -23.85 -61.93
C PRO A 472 20.29 -24.85 -60.79
N ASP A 473 21.19 -25.80 -60.54
CA ASP A 473 20.93 -26.96 -59.67
C ASP A 473 21.25 -26.70 -58.18
N ALA A 474 20.50 -25.82 -57.51
CA ALA A 474 20.61 -25.64 -56.06
C ALA A 474 19.90 -26.79 -55.32
N LEU A 475 20.54 -27.39 -54.31
CA LEU A 475 19.97 -28.46 -53.51
C LEU A 475 19.16 -27.91 -52.32
N ALA A 476 17.83 -27.98 -52.40
CA ALA A 476 16.94 -27.54 -51.33
C ALA A 476 17.09 -28.38 -50.04
N PRO A 477 16.64 -27.89 -48.87
CA PRO A 477 16.62 -28.65 -47.62
C PRO A 477 15.90 -29.99 -47.75
N GLY A 478 16.49 -31.06 -47.24
CA GLY A 478 15.97 -32.44 -47.33
C GLY A 478 16.07 -33.09 -48.71
N GLU A 479 16.24 -32.30 -49.78
CA GLU A 479 16.37 -32.81 -51.15
C GLU A 479 17.73 -33.47 -51.39
N SER A 480 17.77 -34.31 -52.43
CA SER A 480 18.98 -35.02 -52.85
C SER A 480 19.30 -34.82 -54.34
N TYR A 481 20.59 -34.63 -54.68
CA TYR A 481 20.99 -34.48 -56.08
C TYR A 481 20.76 -35.77 -56.89
N PRO A 482 20.56 -35.65 -58.23
CA PRO A 482 20.73 -36.77 -59.14
C PRO A 482 22.06 -37.46 -58.86
N PRO A 483 22.07 -38.79 -58.60
CA PRO A 483 23.25 -39.40 -58.00
C PRO A 483 24.45 -39.40 -58.94
N LEU A 484 25.63 -39.14 -58.38
CA LEU A 484 26.90 -39.25 -59.09
C LEU A 484 27.25 -40.75 -59.22
N GLU A 485 27.32 -41.27 -60.44
CA GLU A 485 27.61 -42.68 -60.67
C GLU A 485 29.12 -42.93 -60.70
N VAL A 486 29.59 -43.83 -59.83
CA VAL A 486 30.97 -44.34 -59.80
C VAL A 486 30.99 -45.77 -60.28
N VAL A 487 31.73 -46.03 -61.35
CA VAL A 487 32.12 -47.38 -61.77
C VAL A 487 33.56 -47.63 -61.32
N ALA A 488 33.76 -48.61 -60.45
CA ALA A 488 35.07 -49.05 -60.00
C ALA A 488 35.27 -50.55 -60.27
N SER A 489 36.48 -50.92 -60.64
CA SER A 489 36.90 -52.32 -60.83
C SER A 489 37.65 -52.82 -59.60
N TYR A 490 37.37 -54.06 -59.21
CA TYR A 490 38.03 -54.74 -58.10
C TYR A 490 38.54 -56.11 -58.58
N PRO A 491 39.73 -56.56 -58.14
CA PRO A 491 40.25 -57.88 -58.46
C PRO A 491 39.26 -59.03 -58.20
N PRO A 492 39.29 -60.15 -58.98
CA PRO A 492 38.32 -61.25 -58.87
C PRO A 492 38.46 -62.11 -57.60
N GLY A 493 38.23 -61.51 -56.43
CA GLY A 493 38.44 -62.09 -55.10
C GLY A 493 38.85 -61.11 -54.00
N SER A 494 38.73 -59.80 -54.20
CA SER A 494 38.90 -58.78 -53.14
C SER A 494 37.57 -58.29 -52.60
N ASP A 495 37.55 -57.89 -51.33
CA ASP A 495 36.48 -57.11 -50.73
C ASP A 495 36.29 -55.76 -51.48
N VAL A 496 35.14 -55.12 -51.26
CA VAL A 496 34.67 -53.97 -52.06
C VAL A 496 34.78 -52.69 -51.24
N GLU A 497 35.90 -51.99 -51.41
CA GLU A 497 36.27 -50.82 -50.60
C GLU A 497 35.86 -49.49 -51.27
N ASN A 498 34.66 -48.94 -51.02
CA ASN A 498 34.34 -47.57 -51.47
C ASN A 498 33.79 -46.66 -50.35
N SER A 499 34.35 -45.46 -50.24
CA SER A 499 33.98 -44.37 -49.32
C SER A 499 33.92 -43.04 -50.08
N ALA A 500 33.22 -42.03 -49.58
CA ALA A 500 33.29 -40.70 -50.19
C ALA A 500 33.08 -39.61 -49.15
N THR A 501 33.58 -38.41 -49.45
CA THR A 501 33.32 -37.19 -48.68
C THR A 501 32.60 -36.14 -49.54
N VAL A 502 31.93 -35.19 -48.88
CA VAL A 502 31.31 -34.01 -49.52
C VAL A 502 31.77 -32.71 -48.85
N SER A 503 31.82 -31.63 -49.62
CA SER A 503 32.20 -30.29 -49.16
C SER A 503 31.63 -29.21 -50.07
N GLY A 504 31.67 -27.94 -49.65
CA GLY A 504 31.16 -26.80 -50.43
C GLY A 504 29.69 -26.51 -50.11
N GLY A 505 28.86 -26.29 -51.12
CA GLY A 505 27.42 -26.07 -50.92
C GLY A 505 27.02 -24.72 -50.31
N GLY A 506 27.97 -23.87 -49.92
CA GLY A 506 27.71 -22.62 -49.17
C GLY A 506 27.81 -22.77 -47.65
N GLN A 507 28.34 -23.90 -47.17
CA GLN A 507 28.64 -24.16 -45.76
C GLN A 507 29.70 -23.16 -45.21
N PRO A 508 29.61 -22.69 -43.95
CA PRO A 508 30.62 -21.80 -43.37
C PRO A 508 31.99 -22.47 -43.19
N THR A 509 33.08 -21.90 -43.74
CA THR A 509 34.43 -22.51 -43.70
C THR A 509 35.50 -21.65 -43.00
N GLY A 510 35.15 -20.88 -41.98
CA GLY A 510 36.10 -20.04 -41.23
C GLY A 510 36.94 -20.83 -40.22
N THR A 511 38.14 -20.33 -39.88
CA THR A 511 38.82 -20.79 -38.64
C THR A 511 37.97 -20.43 -37.43
N GLY A 512 37.24 -21.41 -36.87
CA GLY A 512 36.29 -21.21 -35.78
C GLY A 512 34.83 -21.52 -36.15
N SER A 513 34.51 -21.71 -37.44
CA SER A 513 33.19 -22.18 -37.88
C SER A 513 32.96 -23.66 -37.48
N PRO A 514 31.70 -24.14 -37.42
CA PRO A 514 31.37 -25.44 -36.84
C PRO A 514 31.87 -26.63 -37.66
N ALA A 515 32.41 -27.65 -37.00
CA ALA A 515 32.71 -28.94 -37.60
C ALA A 515 31.59 -29.95 -37.31
N LEU A 516 31.14 -30.66 -38.35
CA LEU A 516 29.94 -31.51 -38.33
C LEU A 516 30.31 -32.98 -38.62
N LEU A 517 29.35 -33.85 -38.95
CA LEU A 517 29.48 -35.32 -38.79
C LEU A 517 28.89 -36.19 -39.92
N ASN A 518 28.20 -35.60 -40.90
CA ASN A 518 27.40 -36.26 -41.95
C ASN A 518 28.09 -36.27 -43.34
N ASP A 519 29.32 -35.78 -43.41
CA ASP A 519 30.04 -35.55 -44.66
C ASP A 519 30.55 -36.82 -45.38
N SER A 520 30.22 -38.06 -44.93
CA SER A 520 30.72 -39.31 -45.53
C SER A 520 29.88 -40.61 -45.30
N SER A 521 29.72 -41.47 -46.33
CA SER A 521 28.99 -42.78 -46.24
C SER A 521 29.23 -43.78 -47.42
N SER A 522 28.63 -44.99 -47.36
CA SER A 522 28.66 -46.02 -48.43
C SER A 522 27.52 -47.09 -48.42
N VAL A 523 27.19 -47.70 -49.57
CA VAL A 523 26.17 -48.77 -49.77
C VAL A 523 26.36 -49.54 -51.10
N ALA A 524 25.45 -50.45 -51.49
CA ALA A 524 25.51 -51.35 -52.67
C ALA A 524 24.11 -51.53 -53.41
N PRO A 525 23.96 -52.30 -54.61
CA PRO A 525 22.44 -52.67 -56.75
C PRO A 525 20.71 -52.95 -56.84
N GLY A 526 19.84 -52.23 -57.60
CA GLY A 526 19.96 -51.04 -58.48
C GLY A 526 18.79 -50.91 -59.48
N VAL A 527 18.65 -49.80 -60.24
CA VAL A 527 17.48 -49.49 -61.09
C VAL A 527 17.79 -48.66 -62.36
N SER A 528 16.79 -48.42 -63.25
CA SER A 528 16.91 -47.65 -64.52
C SER A 528 15.59 -46.92 -64.91
N LEU A 529 15.51 -46.32 -66.11
CA LEU A 529 14.62 -45.18 -66.49
C LEU A 529 13.62 -45.45 -67.65
N THR A 530 12.75 -44.46 -67.93
CA THR A 530 11.71 -44.41 -68.99
C THR A 530 11.75 -43.07 -69.78
N ALA A 531 10.69 -42.66 -70.52
CA ALA A 531 10.65 -41.39 -71.29
C ALA A 531 9.23 -40.92 -71.67
N GLU A 532 8.76 -39.80 -71.08
CA GLU A 532 7.35 -39.35 -71.10
C GLU A 532 7.12 -37.93 -71.73
N LEU A 533 5.96 -37.29 -71.47
CA LEU A 533 5.44 -36.08 -72.16
C LEU A 533 4.84 -35.08 -71.14
N LEU A 534 5.00 -33.76 -71.36
CA LEU A 534 4.87 -32.71 -70.33
C LEU A 534 3.89 -31.56 -70.66
N LEU A 535 2.88 -31.35 -69.81
CA LEU A 535 2.40 -30.03 -69.36
C LEU A 535 3.10 -29.78 -68.02
N SER A 536 3.59 -28.57 -67.75
CA SER A 536 3.98 -28.19 -66.39
C SER A 536 3.02 -27.16 -65.80
N LYS A 537 2.80 -27.27 -64.49
CA LYS A 537 2.13 -26.27 -63.66
C LYS A 537 2.97 -26.14 -62.40
N ILE A 538 3.24 -24.90 -62.00
CA ILE A 538 3.91 -24.58 -60.74
C ILE A 538 3.07 -23.54 -60.00
N ALA A 539 2.99 -23.64 -58.69
CA ALA A 539 2.70 -22.48 -57.86
C ALA A 539 3.96 -21.59 -57.87
N LEU A 540 3.80 -20.28 -58.05
CA LEU A 540 4.92 -19.32 -58.03
C LEU A 540 5.43 -19.07 -56.60
N ALA A 541 4.57 -19.33 -55.61
CA ALA A 541 4.95 -19.59 -54.23
C ALA A 541 4.38 -20.96 -53.84
N GLY A 542 5.23 -21.90 -53.39
CA GLY A 542 4.79 -23.23 -52.96
C GLY A 542 3.98 -23.21 -51.65
N THR A 543 4.15 -22.14 -50.87
CA THR A 543 3.39 -21.84 -49.65
C THR A 543 2.79 -20.45 -49.76
N VAL A 544 1.61 -20.22 -49.18
CA VAL A 544 0.99 -18.89 -49.05
C VAL A 544 0.24 -18.81 -47.72
N ASP A 545 0.30 -17.68 -47.01
CA ASP A 545 -0.52 -17.49 -45.81
C ASP A 545 -1.98 -17.21 -46.21
N VAL A 546 -2.95 -17.56 -45.36
CA VAL A 546 -4.37 -17.25 -45.60
C VAL A 546 -4.57 -15.76 -45.88
N LEU A 547 -5.51 -15.45 -46.79
CA LEU A 547 -5.82 -14.10 -47.28
C LEU A 547 -4.74 -13.40 -48.12
N GLU A 548 -3.53 -13.94 -48.30
CA GLU A 548 -2.51 -13.41 -49.21
C GLU A 548 -2.74 -13.84 -50.68
N GLU A 549 -2.25 -13.09 -51.67
CA GLU A 549 -2.35 -13.48 -53.08
C GLU A 549 -1.20 -14.38 -53.51
N THR A 550 -1.52 -15.54 -54.06
CA THR A 550 -0.56 -16.44 -54.76
C THR A 550 -0.89 -16.49 -56.26
N ALA A 551 0.00 -17.07 -57.06
CA ALA A 551 -0.25 -17.28 -58.47
C ALA A 551 0.31 -18.61 -58.97
N PHE A 552 -0.39 -19.23 -59.90
CA PHE A 552 0.05 -20.43 -60.62
C PHE A 552 0.54 -20.06 -62.01
N ARG A 553 1.69 -20.61 -62.42
CA ARG A 553 2.18 -20.53 -63.79
C ARG A 553 2.10 -21.91 -64.44
N LEU A 554 1.34 -21.99 -65.53
CA LEU A 554 1.26 -23.16 -66.39
C LEU A 554 2.18 -22.92 -67.60
N GLU A 555 2.87 -23.96 -68.06
CA GLU A 555 3.54 -23.95 -69.36
C GLU A 555 3.24 -25.24 -70.12
N VAL A 556 2.41 -25.14 -71.15
CA VAL A 556 2.20 -26.24 -72.10
C VAL A 556 3.42 -26.29 -73.02
N ARG A 557 3.99 -27.49 -73.21
CA ARG A 557 5.18 -27.74 -74.03
C ARG A 557 4.92 -28.86 -75.01
N ASN A 558 5.63 -28.85 -76.14
CA ASN A 558 5.60 -29.96 -77.10
C ASN A 558 6.99 -30.56 -77.37
N PRO A 559 7.54 -31.39 -76.45
CA PRO A 559 8.68 -32.26 -76.75
C PRO A 559 8.31 -33.47 -77.63
N GLY A 560 7.03 -33.63 -78.01
CA GLY A 560 6.58 -34.70 -78.88
C GLY A 560 7.05 -34.53 -80.34
N PRO A 561 7.42 -35.60 -81.05
CA PRO A 561 7.95 -35.54 -82.42
C PRO A 561 6.87 -35.32 -83.50
N ALA A 562 5.77 -34.62 -83.16
CA ALA A 562 4.71 -34.19 -84.07
C ALA A 562 4.00 -32.94 -83.52
N THR A 563 3.35 -32.16 -84.38
CA THR A 563 2.60 -30.94 -84.03
C THR A 563 1.47 -31.23 -83.02
N ALA A 564 1.51 -30.62 -81.83
CA ALA A 564 0.43 -30.65 -80.86
C ALA A 564 -0.69 -29.70 -81.32
N THR A 565 -1.62 -30.24 -82.11
CA THR A 565 -2.49 -29.44 -82.99
C THR A 565 -3.83 -29.14 -82.33
N GLY A 566 -4.25 -27.88 -82.24
CA GLY A 566 -5.47 -27.48 -81.52
C GLY A 566 -5.29 -27.63 -80.01
N ALA A 567 -4.36 -26.86 -79.42
CA ALA A 567 -3.97 -26.99 -78.02
C ALA A 567 -4.79 -26.07 -77.10
N THR A 568 -5.53 -26.65 -76.16
CA THR A 568 -6.36 -25.94 -75.16
C THR A 568 -5.92 -26.31 -73.75
N VAL A 569 -5.87 -25.34 -72.84
CA VAL A 569 -5.56 -25.54 -71.42
C VAL A 569 -6.76 -25.14 -70.57
N THR A 570 -7.19 -26.04 -69.68
CA THR A 570 -8.25 -25.80 -68.69
C THR A 570 -7.66 -25.98 -67.30
N ASP A 571 -7.90 -25.01 -66.42
CA ASP A 571 -7.44 -24.95 -65.04
C ASP A 571 -8.66 -24.84 -64.10
N THR A 572 -8.77 -25.71 -63.10
CA THR A 572 -9.94 -25.75 -62.21
C THR A 572 -9.52 -25.43 -60.78
N LEU A 573 -9.87 -24.21 -60.32
CA LEU A 573 -9.60 -23.77 -58.97
C LEU A 573 -10.49 -24.53 -57.96
N PRO A 574 -9.91 -25.25 -56.98
CA PRO A 574 -10.68 -25.87 -55.90
C PRO A 574 -11.38 -24.83 -55.02
N ALA A 575 -12.44 -25.27 -54.33
CA ALA A 575 -13.20 -24.44 -53.40
C ALA A 575 -12.27 -23.82 -52.33
N GLY A 576 -12.43 -22.52 -52.09
CA GLY A 576 -11.58 -21.73 -51.19
C GLY A 576 -10.42 -20.98 -51.86
N LEU A 577 -10.03 -21.32 -53.11
CA LEU A 577 -9.17 -20.44 -53.91
C LEU A 577 -10.02 -19.47 -54.72
N THR A 578 -10.04 -18.20 -54.31
CA THR A 578 -10.77 -17.13 -55.02
C THR A 578 -9.92 -16.57 -56.16
N LEU A 579 -10.52 -16.40 -57.35
CA LEU A 579 -9.83 -15.89 -58.53
C LEU A 579 -9.59 -14.37 -58.43
N VAL A 580 -8.34 -13.95 -58.65
CA VAL A 580 -7.94 -12.53 -58.77
C VAL A 580 -7.63 -12.16 -60.23
N SER A 581 -6.89 -13.01 -60.97
CA SER A 581 -6.55 -12.75 -62.37
C SER A 581 -6.26 -14.03 -63.19
N ALA A 582 -6.40 -13.95 -64.52
CA ALA A 582 -5.92 -14.98 -65.45
C ALA A 582 -5.41 -14.33 -66.75
N THR A 583 -4.20 -14.69 -67.20
CA THR A 583 -3.57 -14.14 -68.42
C THR A 583 -2.75 -15.21 -69.16
N ALA A 584 -2.66 -15.10 -70.50
CA ALA A 584 -1.90 -16.03 -71.35
C ALA A 584 -0.94 -15.30 -72.29
N SER A 585 0.19 -15.93 -72.60
CA SER A 585 1.19 -15.41 -73.56
C SER A 585 0.76 -15.55 -75.02
N GLN A 586 -0.19 -16.45 -75.29
CA GLN A 586 -0.78 -16.74 -76.59
C GLN A 586 -2.26 -17.08 -76.37
N GLY A 587 -3.16 -16.54 -77.19
CA GLY A 587 -4.60 -16.73 -77.02
C GLY A 587 -5.22 -15.80 -75.99
N ALA A 588 -6.33 -16.24 -75.39
CA ALA A 588 -7.08 -15.51 -74.36
C ALA A 588 -7.71 -16.50 -73.37
N CYS A 589 -7.92 -16.06 -72.13
CA CYS A 589 -8.56 -16.84 -71.07
C CYS A 589 -9.96 -16.33 -70.75
N THR A 590 -10.85 -17.22 -70.31
CA THR A 590 -12.18 -16.91 -69.78
C THR A 590 -12.49 -17.80 -68.58
N ASP A 591 -13.12 -17.22 -67.55
CA ASP A 591 -13.58 -17.92 -66.35
C ASP A 591 -15.09 -18.22 -66.37
N ALA A 592 -15.48 -19.28 -65.66
CA ALA A 592 -16.87 -19.65 -65.42
C ALA A 592 -17.04 -20.38 -64.06
N PRO A 593 -18.24 -20.34 -63.44
CA PRO A 593 -18.54 -21.18 -62.28
C PRO A 593 -18.44 -22.67 -62.62
N GLY A 594 -17.59 -23.40 -61.90
CA GLY A 594 -17.39 -24.84 -62.04
C GLY A 594 -18.38 -25.67 -61.23
N ALA A 595 -18.12 -26.98 -61.15
CA ALA A 595 -18.91 -27.89 -60.33
C ALA A 595 -18.43 -27.90 -58.87
N GLY A 596 -19.35 -27.76 -57.91
CA GLY A 596 -19.04 -27.90 -56.48
C GLY A 596 -18.16 -26.79 -55.91
N ASP A 597 -18.62 -25.53 -56.04
CA ASP A 597 -17.96 -24.31 -55.54
C ASP A 597 -16.52 -24.08 -56.08
N THR A 598 -16.21 -24.66 -57.23
CA THR A 598 -14.98 -24.43 -57.99
C THR A 598 -15.12 -23.31 -59.03
N THR A 599 -13.99 -22.76 -59.49
CA THR A 599 -13.93 -21.82 -60.62
C THR A 599 -13.13 -22.44 -61.77
N GLU A 600 -13.71 -22.54 -62.96
CA GLU A 600 -13.05 -23.11 -64.14
C GLU A 600 -12.54 -22.00 -65.06
N ILE A 601 -11.25 -22.07 -65.42
CA ILE A 601 -10.56 -21.11 -66.26
C ILE A 601 -10.10 -21.84 -67.52
N THR A 602 -10.53 -21.39 -68.69
CA THR A 602 -10.12 -22.00 -69.97
C THR A 602 -9.37 -20.98 -70.82
N CYS A 603 -8.20 -21.39 -71.34
CA CYS A 603 -7.36 -20.61 -72.24
C CYS A 603 -7.04 -21.46 -73.50
N ASP A 604 -7.41 -21.02 -74.69
CA ASP A 604 -7.06 -21.72 -75.94
C ASP A 604 -5.80 -21.13 -76.57
N ILE A 605 -4.85 -22.01 -76.93
CA ILE A 605 -3.55 -21.67 -77.54
C ILE A 605 -3.57 -21.93 -79.05
N GLY A 606 -4.46 -22.81 -79.53
CA GLY A 606 -4.64 -23.14 -80.95
C GLY A 606 -3.62 -24.16 -81.51
N GLY A 607 -2.41 -24.26 -80.94
CA GLY A 607 -1.45 -25.32 -81.27
C GLY A 607 0.02 -24.94 -81.08
N LEU A 608 0.86 -25.98 -80.96
CA LEU A 608 2.32 -25.93 -80.79
C LEU A 608 2.98 -26.85 -81.84
N GLU A 609 4.06 -26.41 -82.49
CA GLU A 609 4.92 -27.28 -83.31
C GLU A 609 5.92 -28.06 -82.44
N VAL A 610 6.72 -28.94 -83.06
CA VAL A 610 7.77 -29.71 -82.37
C VAL A 610 8.82 -28.79 -81.74
N GLY A 611 8.80 -28.71 -80.40
CA GLY A 611 9.69 -27.88 -79.58
C GLY A 611 9.05 -26.64 -78.93
N ASP A 612 7.83 -26.26 -79.32
CA ASP A 612 7.18 -25.03 -78.86
C ASP A 612 6.70 -25.07 -77.40
N SER A 613 6.35 -23.89 -76.85
CA SER A 613 5.73 -23.72 -75.54
C SER A 613 4.97 -22.41 -75.37
N ALA A 614 3.87 -22.43 -74.60
CA ALA A 614 3.06 -21.25 -74.25
C ALA A 614 2.79 -21.19 -72.73
N GLN A 615 2.75 -19.98 -72.16
CA GLN A 615 2.60 -19.76 -70.71
C GLN A 615 1.26 -19.11 -70.36
N ILE A 616 0.69 -19.53 -69.21
CA ILE A 616 -0.51 -18.95 -68.60
C ILE A 616 -0.19 -18.66 -67.14
N THR A 617 -0.62 -17.51 -66.63
CA THR A 617 -0.51 -17.14 -65.21
C THR A 617 -1.90 -16.85 -64.63
N VAL A 618 -2.22 -17.49 -63.50
CA VAL A 618 -3.49 -17.38 -62.78
C VAL A 618 -3.22 -16.91 -61.35
N THR A 619 -3.74 -15.76 -60.94
CA THR A 619 -3.60 -15.21 -59.58
C THR A 619 -4.83 -15.56 -58.74
N THR A 620 -4.63 -16.02 -57.51
CA THR A 620 -5.69 -16.46 -56.59
C THR A 620 -5.41 -16.05 -55.15
N ARG A 621 -6.45 -15.91 -54.32
CA ARG A 621 -6.34 -15.66 -52.87
C ARG A 621 -7.03 -16.79 -52.09
N PRO A 622 -6.36 -17.49 -51.15
CA PRO A 622 -6.99 -18.52 -50.32
C PRO A 622 -7.87 -17.91 -49.23
N THR A 623 -8.97 -18.58 -48.91
CA THR A 623 -9.80 -18.28 -47.74
C THR A 623 -9.30 -18.99 -46.48
N GLU A 624 -9.63 -18.43 -45.31
CA GLU A 624 -9.34 -18.99 -43.96
C GLU A 624 -9.68 -20.48 -43.83
N THR A 625 -10.72 -20.96 -44.52
CA THR A 625 -11.13 -22.37 -44.56
C THR A 625 -10.10 -23.35 -45.15
N LEU A 626 -9.04 -22.85 -45.79
CA LEU A 626 -7.94 -23.65 -46.32
C LEU A 626 -6.70 -23.67 -45.41
N ALA A 627 -6.73 -22.98 -44.26
CA ALA A 627 -5.63 -22.94 -43.29
C ALA A 627 -5.11 -24.35 -42.93
N GLY A 628 -3.81 -24.58 -43.10
CA GLY A 628 -3.15 -25.85 -42.79
C GLY A 628 -3.42 -26.97 -43.81
N THR A 629 -3.84 -26.64 -45.04
CA THR A 629 -4.12 -27.64 -46.08
C THR A 629 -3.23 -27.50 -47.31
N THR A 630 -2.83 -28.64 -47.88
CA THR A 630 -2.18 -28.73 -49.20
C THR A 630 -3.25 -28.67 -50.29
N VAL A 631 -3.25 -27.61 -51.10
CA VAL A 631 -4.36 -27.27 -52.01
C VAL A 631 -3.96 -27.52 -53.46
N THR A 632 -4.32 -28.72 -53.94
CA THR A 632 -4.06 -29.14 -55.32
C THR A 632 -4.90 -28.37 -56.34
N ASN A 633 -4.27 -27.46 -57.07
CA ASN A 633 -4.87 -26.83 -58.25
C ASN A 633 -4.54 -27.68 -59.50
N SER A 634 -5.56 -28.13 -60.24
CA SER A 634 -5.39 -29.06 -61.36
C SER A 634 -5.65 -28.43 -62.71
N ALA A 635 -4.66 -28.53 -63.61
CA ALA A 635 -4.79 -28.17 -65.01
C ALA A 635 -4.67 -29.38 -65.94
N SER A 636 -5.30 -29.28 -67.10
CA SER A 636 -5.11 -30.22 -68.22
C SER A 636 -4.89 -29.48 -69.53
N ALA A 637 -3.92 -29.96 -70.31
CA ALA A 637 -3.70 -29.57 -71.68
C ALA A 637 -4.14 -30.71 -72.61
N THR A 638 -4.89 -30.36 -73.64
CA THR A 638 -5.40 -31.29 -74.65
C THR A 638 -4.95 -30.86 -76.04
N SER A 639 -4.84 -31.81 -76.97
CA SER A 639 -4.67 -31.53 -78.40
C SER A 639 -5.31 -32.62 -79.25
N SER A 640 -5.55 -32.34 -80.54
CA SER A 640 -6.12 -33.31 -81.49
C SER A 640 -5.16 -34.42 -81.94
N THR A 641 -3.88 -34.38 -81.53
CA THR A 641 -2.83 -35.34 -81.94
C THR A 641 -2.26 -36.18 -80.80
N THR A 642 -2.53 -35.85 -79.54
CA THR A 642 -2.14 -36.63 -78.34
C THR A 642 -3.24 -37.61 -77.92
N THR A 643 -2.89 -38.88 -77.61
CA THR A 643 -3.88 -39.89 -77.16
C THR A 643 -4.26 -39.81 -75.69
N THR A 644 -3.46 -39.12 -74.88
CA THR A 644 -3.67 -38.89 -73.45
C THR A 644 -3.53 -37.40 -73.16
N PRO A 645 -4.45 -36.75 -72.43
CA PRO A 645 -4.26 -35.39 -71.95
C PRO A 645 -2.97 -35.27 -71.14
N ALA A 646 -2.26 -34.16 -71.31
CA ALA A 646 -1.15 -33.82 -70.42
C ALA A 646 -1.75 -33.09 -69.21
N THR A 647 -1.83 -33.77 -68.07
CA THR A 647 -2.31 -33.19 -66.82
C THR A 647 -1.14 -32.68 -65.98
N ALA A 648 -1.31 -31.52 -65.35
CA ALA A 648 -0.37 -31.02 -64.36
C ALA A 648 -1.14 -30.45 -63.18
N THR A 649 -0.82 -30.94 -61.99
CA THR A 649 -1.21 -30.33 -60.74
C THR A 649 -0.10 -29.43 -60.25
N ALA A 650 -0.47 -28.38 -59.52
CA ALA A 650 0.44 -27.72 -58.61
C ALA A 650 -0.28 -27.60 -57.27
N ASP A 651 0.36 -28.11 -56.25
CA ASP A 651 -0.06 -27.90 -54.88
C ASP A 651 0.41 -26.51 -54.44
N VAL A 652 -0.43 -25.84 -53.64
CA VAL A 652 0.01 -24.73 -52.81
C VAL A 652 -0.36 -25.07 -51.37
N ASP A 653 0.61 -25.07 -50.48
CA ASP A 653 0.38 -25.24 -49.05
C ASP A 653 -0.15 -23.92 -48.48
N VAL A 654 -1.43 -23.92 -48.10
CA VAL A 654 -2.05 -22.76 -47.46
C VAL A 654 -1.71 -22.81 -45.98
N ARG A 655 -0.79 -21.94 -45.57
CA ARG A 655 -0.32 -21.84 -44.20
C ARG A 655 -1.39 -21.15 -43.33
N PRO A 656 -1.63 -21.65 -42.11
CA PRO A 656 -2.40 -20.93 -41.11
C PRO A 656 -1.60 -19.71 -40.61
N ALA A 657 -2.29 -18.65 -40.18
CA ALA A 657 -1.67 -17.42 -39.69
C ALA A 657 -1.66 -17.34 -38.15
N THR A 658 -0.66 -16.65 -37.58
CA THR A 658 -0.66 -16.25 -36.15
C THR A 658 -1.15 -14.81 -36.04
N ASP A 659 -2.07 -14.55 -35.13
CA ASP A 659 -2.54 -13.22 -34.72
C ASP A 659 -2.60 -13.23 -33.18
N LEU A 660 -1.74 -12.45 -32.53
CA LEU A 660 -1.69 -12.28 -31.08
C LEU A 660 -2.38 -10.98 -30.71
N SER A 661 -3.17 -11.01 -29.64
CA SER A 661 -3.69 -9.80 -29.02
C SER A 661 -3.31 -9.78 -27.55
N VAL A 662 -3.10 -8.59 -26.98
CA VAL A 662 -2.91 -8.44 -25.53
C VAL A 662 -3.99 -7.56 -24.92
N SER A 663 -4.46 -7.99 -23.75
CA SER A 663 -5.35 -7.23 -22.89
C SER A 663 -4.68 -7.02 -21.54
N LYS A 664 -4.99 -5.88 -20.90
CA LYS A 664 -4.39 -5.49 -19.63
C LYS A 664 -5.43 -4.87 -18.73
N THR A 665 -5.47 -5.31 -17.47
CA THR A 665 -6.30 -4.71 -16.43
C THR A 665 -5.45 -4.34 -15.22
N VAL A 666 -6.01 -3.51 -14.35
CA VAL A 666 -5.42 -3.16 -13.05
C VAL A 666 -6.51 -3.18 -12.00
N THR A 667 -6.23 -3.82 -10.87
CA THR A 667 -7.16 -3.95 -9.75
C THR A 667 -6.42 -3.79 -8.42
N PRO A 668 -6.90 -2.91 -7.52
CA PRO A 668 -7.82 -1.80 -7.76
C PRO A 668 -7.28 -0.77 -8.78
N THR A 669 -8.17 -0.09 -9.48
CA THR A 669 -7.87 1.03 -10.41
C THR A 669 -7.51 2.33 -9.71
N SER A 670 -7.85 2.46 -8.43
CA SER A 670 -7.52 3.59 -7.57
C SER A 670 -7.04 3.10 -6.21
N LEU A 671 -5.90 3.62 -5.74
CA LEU A 671 -5.18 3.15 -4.55
C LEU A 671 -4.58 4.31 -3.76
N ASN A 672 -4.32 4.10 -2.47
CA ASN A 672 -3.51 5.03 -1.68
C ASN A 672 -2.02 4.70 -1.80
N LEU A 673 -1.17 5.61 -1.32
CA LEU A 673 0.26 5.36 -1.20
C LEU A 673 0.52 4.19 -0.23
N GLY A 674 1.37 3.24 -0.64
CA GLY A 674 1.65 2.02 0.12
C GLY A 674 0.63 0.88 -0.03
N ASP A 675 -0.50 1.08 -0.72
CA ASP A 675 -1.46 -0.01 -1.00
C ASP A 675 -0.90 -1.00 -2.04
N LEU A 676 -1.53 -2.18 -2.12
CA LEU A 676 -1.20 -3.22 -3.08
C LEU A 676 -1.98 -3.06 -4.39
N VAL A 677 -1.27 -3.03 -5.52
CA VAL A 677 -1.85 -3.12 -6.87
C VAL A 677 -1.65 -4.52 -7.45
N THR A 678 -2.62 -5.02 -8.20
CA THR A 678 -2.45 -6.17 -9.09
C THR A 678 -2.73 -5.75 -10.53
N TYR A 679 -1.77 -5.97 -11.42
CA TYR A 679 -1.98 -5.94 -12.87
C TYR A 679 -2.21 -7.37 -13.37
N GLU A 680 -3.17 -7.53 -14.28
CA GLU A 680 -3.39 -8.77 -15.01
C GLU A 680 -3.12 -8.49 -16.49
N VAL A 681 -2.26 -9.28 -17.11
CA VAL A 681 -1.89 -9.15 -18.52
C VAL A 681 -2.18 -10.47 -19.20
N THR A 682 -3.09 -10.47 -20.18
CA THR A 682 -3.51 -11.67 -20.89
C THR A 682 -3.25 -11.51 -22.37
N ALA A 683 -2.34 -12.32 -22.90
CA ALA A 683 -2.18 -12.55 -24.33
C ALA A 683 -3.17 -13.63 -24.80
N THR A 684 -3.72 -13.45 -26.00
CA THR A 684 -4.59 -14.41 -26.70
C THR A 684 -4.02 -14.63 -28.09
N ASN A 685 -3.97 -15.87 -28.57
CA ASN A 685 -3.73 -16.16 -29.98
C ASN A 685 -5.07 -16.27 -30.71
N GLU A 686 -5.46 -15.24 -31.45
CA GLU A 686 -6.70 -15.16 -32.23
C GLU A 686 -6.58 -15.84 -33.62
N GLY A 687 -5.36 -16.15 -34.08
CA GLY A 687 -5.08 -16.81 -35.36
C GLY A 687 -5.32 -18.33 -35.39
N GLU A 688 -5.22 -18.93 -36.60
CA GLU A 688 -5.40 -20.36 -36.85
C GLU A 688 -4.10 -21.19 -36.73
N ALA A 689 -2.94 -20.54 -36.63
CA ALA A 689 -1.66 -21.17 -36.32
C ALA A 689 -1.39 -21.18 -34.81
N ALA A 690 -0.47 -22.01 -34.36
CA ALA A 690 0.04 -21.89 -32.99
C ALA A 690 1.16 -20.83 -32.93
N ALA A 691 1.12 -19.99 -31.91
CA ALA A 691 2.17 -19.01 -31.65
C ALA A 691 3.30 -19.67 -30.83
N THR A 692 4.51 -19.76 -31.39
CA THR A 692 5.67 -20.39 -30.71
C THR A 692 6.42 -19.37 -29.87
N ASP A 693 6.77 -19.73 -28.63
CA ASP A 693 7.54 -18.90 -27.69
C ASP A 693 6.89 -17.53 -27.44
N VAL A 694 5.59 -17.53 -27.10
CA VAL A 694 4.85 -16.32 -26.72
C VAL A 694 5.54 -15.62 -25.55
N GLN A 695 5.82 -14.34 -25.73
CA GLN A 695 6.47 -13.47 -24.75
C GLN A 695 5.57 -12.28 -24.43
N ILE A 696 5.37 -12.01 -23.14
CA ILE A 696 4.74 -10.79 -22.64
C ILE A 696 5.81 -9.94 -21.96
N VAL A 697 5.89 -8.67 -22.32
CA VAL A 697 6.73 -7.69 -21.63
C VAL A 697 5.86 -6.60 -21.01
N ASP A 698 5.96 -6.42 -19.70
CA ASP A 698 5.32 -5.32 -18.95
C ASP A 698 6.40 -4.35 -18.44
N SER A 699 6.07 -3.07 -18.33
CA SER A 699 6.96 -2.07 -17.72
C SER A 699 6.22 -1.27 -16.64
N LEU A 700 6.48 -1.63 -15.38
CA LEU A 700 5.83 -1.01 -14.23
C LEU A 700 6.07 0.50 -14.20
N PRO A 701 5.03 1.33 -14.00
CA PRO A 701 5.16 2.78 -13.97
C PRO A 701 5.85 3.24 -12.68
N ALA A 702 6.44 4.44 -12.71
CA ALA A 702 7.26 4.98 -11.63
C ALA A 702 6.58 5.02 -10.24
N ALA A 703 5.24 5.06 -10.19
CA ALA A 703 4.47 5.05 -8.94
C ALA A 703 4.48 3.69 -8.20
N ILE A 704 4.97 2.62 -8.82
CA ILE A 704 5.01 1.26 -8.27
C ILE A 704 6.43 0.92 -7.83
N ASP A 705 6.56 0.32 -6.65
CA ASP A 705 7.82 -0.26 -6.19
C ASP A 705 8.11 -1.55 -6.99
N PRO A 706 9.07 -1.55 -7.94
CA PRO A 706 9.34 -2.73 -8.74
C PRO A 706 9.98 -3.84 -7.91
N ASP A 707 10.64 -3.51 -6.80
CA ASP A 707 11.31 -4.50 -5.95
C ASP A 707 10.31 -5.33 -5.15
N SER A 708 9.18 -4.73 -4.77
CA SER A 708 8.04 -5.41 -4.14
C SER A 708 7.28 -6.39 -5.04
N ALA A 709 7.48 -6.33 -6.37
CA ALA A 709 6.65 -7.05 -7.33
C ALA A 709 6.75 -8.59 -7.19
N VAL A 710 5.64 -9.21 -6.82
CA VAL A 710 5.38 -10.65 -6.87
C VAL A 710 4.74 -10.97 -8.22
N ILE A 711 5.35 -11.87 -8.98
CA ILE A 711 4.97 -12.18 -10.35
C ILE A 711 4.53 -13.65 -10.42
N ASP A 712 3.28 -13.88 -10.83
CA ASP A 712 2.76 -15.20 -11.19
C ASP A 712 2.74 -15.34 -12.73
N PRO A 713 3.61 -16.16 -13.34
CA PRO A 713 3.63 -16.44 -14.77
C PRO A 713 2.47 -17.34 -15.25
N GLY A 714 1.62 -17.82 -14.35
CA GLY A 714 0.62 -18.84 -14.67
C GLY A 714 1.25 -20.17 -15.13
N ALA A 715 0.41 -21.03 -15.72
CA ALA A 715 0.84 -22.39 -16.09
C ALA A 715 1.80 -22.41 -17.29
N GLY A 716 3.00 -22.94 -17.07
CA GLY A 716 4.01 -23.17 -18.11
C GLY A 716 4.84 -21.94 -18.50
N GLY A 717 4.60 -20.79 -17.88
CA GLY A 717 5.38 -19.57 -18.13
C GLY A 717 6.57 -19.46 -17.19
N SER A 718 7.55 -18.63 -17.57
CA SER A 718 8.63 -18.20 -16.69
C SER A 718 8.90 -16.70 -16.89
N CYS A 719 9.05 -15.96 -15.79
CA CYS A 719 9.30 -14.51 -15.82
C CYS A 719 10.67 -14.14 -15.29
N THR A 720 11.23 -13.07 -15.84
CA THR A 720 12.42 -12.37 -15.33
C THR A 720 12.07 -10.90 -15.09
N ARG A 721 12.67 -10.29 -14.06
CA ARG A 721 12.52 -8.86 -13.73
C ARG A 721 13.87 -8.17 -13.82
N THR A 722 13.95 -7.09 -14.58
CA THR A 722 15.13 -6.24 -14.70
C THR A 722 14.70 -4.79 -14.43
N GLY A 723 14.95 -4.30 -13.21
CA GLY A 723 14.38 -3.04 -12.76
C GLY A 723 12.85 -3.10 -12.75
N ALA A 724 12.21 -2.13 -13.40
CA ALA A 724 10.74 -2.06 -13.54
C ALA A 724 10.17 -2.91 -14.70
N THR A 725 11.03 -3.46 -15.57
CA THR A 725 10.59 -4.28 -16.71
C THR A 725 10.47 -5.74 -16.30
N ILE A 726 9.35 -6.36 -16.66
CA ILE A 726 9.02 -7.77 -16.42
C ILE A 726 8.86 -8.43 -17.78
N SER A 727 9.64 -9.48 -18.05
CA SER A 727 9.56 -10.26 -19.30
C SER A 727 9.22 -11.70 -18.97
N CYS A 728 8.08 -12.18 -19.48
CA CYS A 728 7.52 -13.50 -19.25
C CYS A 728 7.42 -14.27 -20.56
N ILE A 729 7.95 -15.49 -20.60
CA ILE A 729 7.97 -16.36 -21.78
C ILE A 729 7.31 -17.71 -21.50
N TRP A 730 6.51 -18.20 -22.45
CA TRP A 730 5.95 -19.55 -22.47
C TRP A 730 6.60 -20.33 -23.62
N PRO A 731 7.63 -21.15 -23.35
CA PRO A 731 8.33 -21.88 -24.39
C PRO A 731 7.46 -22.96 -25.03
N GLY A 732 7.57 -23.10 -26.34
CA GLY A 732 6.79 -24.00 -27.19
C GLY A 732 5.48 -23.39 -27.72
N ASP A 733 4.71 -24.23 -28.39
CA ASP A 733 3.54 -23.81 -29.16
C ASP A 733 2.33 -23.47 -28.28
N THR A 734 1.82 -22.25 -28.44
CA THR A 734 0.55 -21.80 -27.88
C THR A 734 -0.54 -21.95 -28.93
N ALA A 735 -1.35 -23.00 -28.76
CA ALA A 735 -2.44 -23.35 -29.67
C ALA A 735 -3.44 -22.20 -29.90
N THR A 736 -4.20 -22.31 -30.99
CA THR A 736 -5.26 -21.38 -31.39
C THR A 736 -6.26 -21.12 -30.26
N ALA A 737 -6.68 -19.86 -30.10
CA ALA A 737 -7.55 -19.37 -29.02
C ALA A 737 -7.07 -19.67 -27.57
N ALA A 738 -5.82 -20.11 -27.37
CA ALA A 738 -5.25 -20.27 -26.04
C ALA A 738 -4.80 -18.92 -25.47
N GLN A 739 -4.95 -18.78 -24.15
CA GLN A 739 -4.58 -17.57 -23.42
C GLN A 739 -3.37 -17.81 -22.50
N ARG A 740 -2.52 -16.79 -22.41
CA ARG A 740 -1.37 -16.74 -21.49
C ARG A 740 -1.53 -15.52 -20.59
N THR A 741 -1.62 -15.73 -19.28
CA THR A 741 -1.90 -14.67 -18.30
C THR A 741 -0.76 -14.54 -17.29
N VAL A 742 -0.25 -13.32 -17.11
CA VAL A 742 0.61 -12.93 -15.98
C VAL A 742 -0.23 -12.17 -14.97
N SER A 743 -0.06 -12.48 -13.68
CA SER A 743 -0.49 -11.60 -12.59
C SER A 743 0.74 -10.96 -11.94
N ILE A 744 0.77 -9.63 -11.87
CA ILE A 744 1.87 -8.86 -11.28
C ILE A 744 1.31 -8.06 -10.12
N THR A 745 1.69 -8.42 -8.89
CA THR A 745 1.19 -7.80 -7.67
C THR A 745 2.32 -7.08 -6.93
N ALA A 746 2.18 -5.78 -6.71
CA ALA A 746 3.24 -4.90 -6.20
C ALA A 746 2.66 -3.81 -5.27
N ASN A 747 3.52 -3.17 -4.47
CA ASN A 747 3.16 -2.01 -3.67
C ASN A 747 3.20 -0.74 -4.52
N VAL A 748 2.24 0.16 -4.32
CA VAL A 748 2.39 1.57 -4.66
C VAL A 748 3.46 2.16 -3.75
N LEU A 749 4.34 3.01 -4.28
CA LEU A 749 5.39 3.66 -3.49
C LEU A 749 4.79 4.45 -2.30
N GLY A 750 5.56 4.52 -1.21
CA GLY A 750 5.18 5.31 -0.03
C GLY A 750 5.08 6.81 -0.32
N SER A 751 5.76 7.31 -1.36
CA SER A 751 5.62 8.68 -1.87
C SER A 751 5.62 8.67 -3.41
N VAL A 752 4.66 9.37 -4.01
CA VAL A 752 4.55 9.53 -5.48
C VAL A 752 4.33 11.01 -5.80
N PRO A 753 5.19 11.64 -6.63
CA PRO A 753 5.01 13.03 -7.08
C PRO A 753 3.63 13.24 -7.73
N ALA A 754 3.04 14.43 -7.54
CA ALA A 754 1.73 14.78 -8.10
C ALA A 754 1.51 14.39 -9.59
N PRO A 755 2.43 14.62 -10.55
CA PRO A 755 2.21 14.18 -11.93
C PRO A 755 2.14 12.65 -12.08
N GLU A 756 2.88 11.90 -11.27
CA GLU A 756 3.00 10.43 -11.34
C GLU A 756 1.81 9.68 -10.70
N ARG A 757 0.87 10.43 -10.10
CA ARG A 757 -0.35 9.88 -9.52
C ARG A 757 -1.35 9.33 -10.56
N ALA A 758 -1.16 9.64 -11.84
CA ALA A 758 -1.87 9.00 -12.95
C ALA A 758 -0.92 8.03 -13.68
N ALA A 759 -0.72 6.85 -13.11
CA ALA A 759 0.30 5.89 -13.52
C ALA A 759 -0.22 4.93 -14.60
N ILE A 760 0.19 5.15 -15.85
CA ILE A 760 -0.13 4.24 -16.96
C ILE A 760 0.90 3.11 -17.00
N ASN A 761 0.47 1.88 -16.69
CA ASN A 761 1.26 0.67 -16.93
C ASN A 761 1.01 0.16 -18.36
N ARG A 762 2.03 -0.29 -19.07
CA ARG A 762 1.96 -0.73 -20.47
C ARG A 762 2.61 -2.11 -20.66
N ALA A 763 1.84 -3.01 -21.25
CA ALA A 763 2.29 -4.31 -21.72
C ALA A 763 2.38 -4.35 -23.26
N SER A 764 3.22 -5.26 -23.76
CA SER A 764 3.19 -5.75 -25.14
C SER A 764 3.32 -7.28 -25.17
N VAL A 765 2.85 -7.90 -26.26
CA VAL A 765 3.07 -9.32 -26.57
C VAL A 765 3.88 -9.46 -27.86
N SER A 766 4.56 -10.59 -28.02
CA SER A 766 5.27 -11.02 -29.24
C SER A 766 5.42 -12.55 -29.27
N SER A 767 5.86 -13.12 -30.40
CA SER A 767 6.26 -14.54 -30.51
C SER A 767 7.34 -14.73 -31.59
N LEU A 768 7.89 -15.96 -31.72
CA LEU A 768 8.81 -16.32 -32.81
C LEU A 768 8.11 -16.59 -34.15
N THR A 769 6.78 -16.72 -34.15
CA THR A 769 5.97 -16.76 -35.38
C THR A 769 5.55 -15.36 -35.77
N ALA A 770 5.63 -15.03 -37.06
CA ALA A 770 5.25 -13.71 -37.56
C ALA A 770 3.75 -13.44 -37.33
N ASP A 771 3.46 -12.25 -36.82
CA ASP A 771 2.10 -11.79 -36.56
C ASP A 771 1.50 -11.06 -37.77
N VAL A 772 0.25 -11.37 -38.13
CA VAL A 772 -0.43 -10.72 -39.27
C VAL A 772 -1.09 -9.38 -38.92
N ASN A 773 -1.24 -9.05 -37.64
CA ASN A 773 -1.99 -7.89 -37.16
C ASN A 773 -1.33 -7.16 -35.96
N PRO A 774 -0.07 -6.69 -36.05
CA PRO A 774 0.70 -6.14 -34.91
C PRO A 774 0.18 -4.80 -34.32
N ALA A 775 -1.07 -4.43 -34.56
CA ALA A 775 -1.76 -3.26 -33.99
C ALA A 775 -2.50 -3.56 -32.67
N ASN A 776 -2.80 -4.83 -32.37
CA ASN A 776 -3.44 -5.32 -31.13
C ASN A 776 -2.42 -5.86 -30.09
N ASP A 777 -1.13 -5.89 -30.44
CA ASP A 777 0.00 -6.36 -29.62
C ASP A 777 0.34 -5.49 -28.38
N ILE A 778 -0.41 -4.40 -28.11
CA ILE A 778 -0.12 -3.42 -27.06
C ILE A 778 -1.36 -3.14 -26.21
N ALA A 779 -1.22 -3.19 -24.89
CA ALA A 779 -2.28 -2.80 -23.95
C ALA A 779 -1.77 -1.94 -22.79
N THR A 780 -2.62 -1.00 -22.35
CA THR A 780 -2.34 -0.09 -21.23
C THR A 780 -3.41 -0.17 -20.16
N ALA A 781 -3.01 -0.03 -18.89
CA ALA A 781 -3.94 0.12 -17.77
C ALA A 781 -3.54 1.33 -16.92
N LEU A 782 -4.52 2.19 -16.59
CA LEU A 782 -4.34 3.39 -15.79
C LEU A 782 -4.62 3.09 -14.31
N LEU A 783 -3.62 3.31 -13.46
CA LEU A 783 -3.75 3.37 -12.01
C LEU A 783 -3.83 4.83 -11.53
N ILE A 784 -4.74 5.12 -10.61
CA ILE A 784 -4.85 6.41 -9.94
C ILE A 784 -4.35 6.28 -8.49
N VAL A 785 -3.28 7.00 -8.13
CA VAL A 785 -2.71 7.02 -6.77
C VAL A 785 -3.21 8.24 -6.00
N LEU A 786 -4.15 8.00 -5.11
CA LEU A 786 -4.80 9.02 -4.29
C LEU A 786 -3.81 9.66 -3.29
N PRO A 787 -3.86 10.98 -3.10
CA PRO A 787 -3.13 11.65 -2.04
C PRO A 787 -3.78 11.42 -0.67
N LEU A 788 -2.94 11.20 0.33
CA LEU A 788 -3.33 11.18 1.74
C LEU A 788 -2.30 11.98 2.56
N ALA A 789 -2.79 12.84 3.44
CA ALA A 789 -2.03 13.44 4.53
C ALA A 789 -2.67 13.00 5.85
N ASP A 790 -1.86 12.60 6.81
CA ASP A 790 -2.28 12.24 8.17
C ASP A 790 -1.97 13.46 9.03
N VAL A 791 -2.82 14.49 8.92
CA VAL A 791 -2.65 15.68 9.74
C VAL A 791 -2.99 15.34 11.19
N HIS A 792 -2.49 16.13 12.13
CA HIS A 792 -2.79 15.94 13.54
C HIS A 792 -2.58 17.24 14.30
N VAL A 793 -3.16 17.32 15.50
CA VAL A 793 -2.89 18.41 16.44
C VAL A 793 -2.62 17.86 17.84
N ASN A 794 -1.61 18.41 18.50
CA ASN A 794 -1.33 18.16 19.91
C ASN A 794 -1.49 19.44 20.72
N ALA A 795 -2.28 19.36 21.78
CA ALA A 795 -2.66 20.48 22.64
C ALA A 795 -1.99 20.35 24.02
N SER A 796 -1.43 21.44 24.52
CA SER A 796 -0.75 21.45 25.83
C SER A 796 -0.85 22.79 26.54
N GLY A 797 -0.61 22.77 27.86
CA GLY A 797 -0.68 23.95 28.72
C GLY A 797 -0.28 23.61 30.16
N PRO A 798 -0.31 24.59 31.09
CA PRO A 798 0.20 24.40 32.46
C PRO A 798 -0.72 23.58 33.38
N GLY A 799 -1.87 23.09 32.90
CA GLY A 799 -2.85 22.29 33.66
C GLY A 799 -3.64 23.06 34.74
N THR A 800 -3.04 24.09 35.34
CA THR A 800 -3.66 24.96 36.35
C THR A 800 -3.39 26.43 36.05
N ILE A 801 -4.31 27.31 36.48
CA ILE A 801 -4.17 28.77 36.35
C ILE A 801 -4.84 29.46 37.56
N LEU A 802 -4.26 30.56 38.03
CA LEU A 802 -4.91 31.41 39.03
C LEU A 802 -6.11 32.14 38.43
N SER A 803 -7.18 32.30 39.19
CA SER A 803 -8.34 33.13 38.82
C SER A 803 -7.88 34.58 38.57
N GLY A 804 -8.21 35.15 37.42
CA GLY A 804 -7.68 36.45 36.98
C GLY A 804 -6.26 36.41 36.39
N GLY A 805 -5.52 35.30 36.54
CA GLY A 805 -4.17 35.08 36.01
C GLY A 805 -4.16 34.68 34.52
N THR A 806 -2.96 34.57 33.94
CA THR A 806 -2.74 34.23 32.52
C THR A 806 -1.98 32.91 32.36
N ALA A 807 -2.31 32.15 31.31
CA ALA A 807 -1.61 30.92 30.90
C ALA A 807 -1.36 30.95 29.38
N THR A 808 -0.23 30.40 28.95
CA THR A 808 0.02 30.05 27.55
C THR A 808 -0.50 28.64 27.28
N LEU A 809 -1.22 28.48 26.18
CA LEU A 809 -1.63 27.21 25.60
C LEU A 809 -0.86 27.04 24.30
N THR A 810 -0.33 25.84 24.07
CA THR A 810 0.52 25.52 22.92
C THR A 810 -0.15 24.43 22.12
N PHE A 811 -0.44 24.71 20.85
CA PHE A 811 -1.06 23.80 19.90
C PHE A 811 -0.08 23.54 18.77
N THR A 812 0.38 22.30 18.62
CA THR A 812 1.29 21.89 17.55
C THR A 812 0.51 21.07 16.53
N ALA A 813 0.32 21.64 15.36
CA ALA A 813 -0.13 20.93 14.18
C ALA A 813 1.03 20.18 13.53
N GLY A 814 0.76 19.07 12.83
CA GLY A 814 1.74 18.37 12.00
C GLY A 814 1.11 17.45 10.98
N ASN A 815 1.95 16.80 10.18
CA ASN A 815 1.53 15.82 9.16
C ASN A 815 2.43 14.58 9.22
N ASN A 816 1.87 13.44 9.60
CA ASN A 816 2.54 12.13 9.62
C ASN A 816 2.40 11.38 8.28
N GLY A 817 1.63 11.93 7.34
CA GLY A 817 1.32 11.31 6.07
C GLY A 817 2.28 11.72 4.95
N PRO A 818 2.42 10.88 3.90
CA PRO A 818 3.41 11.07 2.85
C PRO A 818 3.05 12.13 1.79
N THR A 819 1.85 12.73 1.84
CA THR A 819 1.48 13.85 0.97
C THR A 819 1.47 15.15 1.74
N THR A 820 2.06 16.20 1.18
CA THR A 820 1.93 17.56 1.69
C THR A 820 0.46 18.00 1.66
N ALA A 821 -0.13 18.30 2.81
CA ALA A 821 -1.38 19.07 2.89
C ALA A 821 -1.04 20.54 2.74
N THR A 822 -1.66 21.25 1.79
CA THR A 822 -1.19 22.58 1.34
C THR A 822 -1.94 23.75 1.95
N ASP A 823 -3.18 23.56 2.39
CA ASP A 823 -4.04 24.62 2.96
C ASP A 823 -4.61 24.24 4.34
N THR A 824 -3.72 23.80 5.25
CA THR A 824 -4.16 23.35 6.59
C THR A 824 -4.54 24.53 7.50
N SER A 825 -5.55 24.30 8.33
CA SER A 825 -6.10 25.30 9.25
C SER A 825 -6.37 24.69 10.61
N THR A 826 -5.88 25.33 11.67
CA THR A 826 -6.11 24.89 13.06
C THR A 826 -7.14 25.80 13.72
N THR A 827 -8.27 25.23 14.16
CA THR A 827 -9.37 25.92 14.83
C THR A 827 -9.41 25.54 16.31
N ILE A 828 -9.38 26.52 17.20
CA ILE A 828 -9.26 26.37 18.65
C ILE A 828 -10.46 27.03 19.33
N THR A 829 -11.28 26.25 20.01
CA THR A 829 -12.45 26.71 20.76
C THR A 829 -12.05 27.11 22.19
N ILE A 830 -12.28 28.37 22.56
CA ILE A 830 -11.99 28.90 23.89
C ILE A 830 -13.27 28.87 24.75
N PRO A 831 -13.35 28.02 25.79
CA PRO A 831 -14.54 27.89 26.61
C PRO A 831 -14.81 29.14 27.49
N SER A 832 -16.08 29.35 27.83
CA SER A 832 -16.53 30.51 28.61
C SER A 832 -15.85 30.63 29.98
N GLY A 833 -15.46 31.85 30.35
CA GLY A 833 -14.65 32.11 31.55
C GLY A 833 -13.14 32.06 31.31
N LEU A 834 -12.69 31.70 30.10
CA LEU A 834 -11.39 32.11 29.58
C LEU A 834 -11.57 33.30 28.63
N THR A 835 -10.56 34.18 28.57
CA THR A 835 -10.51 35.33 27.65
C THR A 835 -9.15 35.36 26.97
N VAL A 836 -9.11 35.57 25.66
CA VAL A 836 -7.83 35.64 24.92
C VAL A 836 -7.13 36.97 25.23
N VAL A 837 -5.83 36.90 25.52
CA VAL A 837 -4.97 38.05 25.86
C VAL A 837 -4.05 38.41 24.69
N SER A 838 -3.48 37.41 24.03
CA SER A 838 -2.67 37.61 22.82
C SER A 838 -2.77 36.38 21.92
N LEU A 839 -2.64 36.65 20.62
CA LEU A 839 -2.63 35.67 19.54
C LEU A 839 -1.36 35.83 18.69
N PRO A 840 -0.90 34.75 18.05
CA PRO A 840 0.03 34.83 16.92
C PRO A 840 -0.53 35.65 15.76
N PRO A 841 0.31 36.26 14.90
CA PRO A 841 -0.15 37.09 13.77
C PRO A 841 -1.02 36.36 12.74
N GLU A 842 -0.84 35.05 12.60
CA GLU A 842 -1.59 34.16 11.69
C GLU A 842 -2.95 33.70 12.25
N CYS A 843 -3.28 34.08 13.48
CA CYS A 843 -4.50 33.65 14.18
C CYS A 843 -5.52 34.79 14.34
N VAL A 844 -6.79 34.50 14.11
CA VAL A 844 -7.92 35.44 14.23
C VAL A 844 -8.97 34.90 15.20
N LEU A 845 -9.44 35.74 16.14
CA LEU A 845 -10.53 35.41 17.06
C LEU A 845 -11.88 35.93 16.52
N VAL A 846 -12.84 35.03 16.37
CA VAL A 846 -14.25 35.36 16.08
C VAL A 846 -15.14 34.72 17.15
N GLY A 847 -15.80 35.54 17.96
CA GLY A 847 -16.61 35.05 19.08
C GLY A 847 -15.75 34.36 20.15
N SER A 848 -15.91 33.04 20.29
CA SER A 848 -15.13 32.17 21.18
C SER A 848 -14.10 31.30 20.44
N THR A 849 -13.99 31.43 19.12
CA THR A 849 -13.20 30.53 18.28
C THR A 849 -12.01 31.28 17.69
N VAL A 850 -10.81 30.73 17.89
CA VAL A 850 -9.58 31.20 17.27
C VAL A 850 -9.29 30.31 16.07
N THR A 851 -9.11 30.88 14.88
CA THR A 851 -8.66 30.14 13.70
C THR A 851 -7.26 30.62 13.32
N CYS A 852 -6.33 29.70 13.20
CA CYS A 852 -4.93 29.94 12.83
C CYS A 852 -4.65 29.34 11.46
N ALA A 853 -4.11 30.15 10.55
CA ALA A 853 -3.61 29.66 9.27
C ALA A 853 -2.34 28.84 9.52
N THR A 854 -2.43 27.52 9.33
CA THR A 854 -1.31 26.58 9.55
C THR A 854 -0.51 26.41 8.25
N GLY A 855 -1.18 26.45 7.10
CA GLY A 855 -0.54 26.49 5.77
C GLY A 855 -0.11 25.11 5.27
N ALA A 856 1.00 25.06 4.54
CA ALA A 856 1.50 23.80 3.98
C ALA A 856 2.30 23.00 5.03
N LEU A 857 1.94 21.73 5.23
CA LEU A 857 2.63 20.76 6.08
C LEU A 857 3.11 19.58 5.21
N ALA A 858 4.40 19.48 4.94
CA ALA A 858 4.97 18.29 4.29
C ALA A 858 5.09 17.11 5.27
N GLU A 859 5.51 15.94 4.77
CA GLU A 859 5.73 14.74 5.59
C GLU A 859 6.73 15.05 6.73
N GLY A 860 6.26 14.91 7.98
CA GLY A 860 7.04 15.17 9.19
C GLY A 860 7.16 16.65 9.60
N ASP A 861 6.58 17.60 8.85
CA ASP A 861 6.54 19.00 9.26
C ASP A 861 5.60 19.21 10.46
N THR A 862 5.94 20.21 11.27
CA THR A 862 5.11 20.67 12.40
C THR A 862 5.10 22.20 12.48
N VAL A 863 3.95 22.76 12.89
CA VAL A 863 3.73 24.20 13.09
C VAL A 863 3.09 24.39 14.48
N THR A 864 3.61 25.34 15.26
CA THR A 864 3.16 25.58 16.64
C THR A 864 2.52 26.95 16.79
N HIS A 865 1.29 26.98 17.30
CA HIS A 865 0.56 28.19 17.66
C HIS A 865 0.51 28.35 19.20
N GLU A 866 0.98 29.49 19.72
CA GLU A 866 0.93 29.81 21.15
C GLU A 866 -0.15 30.87 21.45
N ILE A 867 -1.18 30.49 22.22
CA ILE A 867 -2.29 31.36 22.61
C ILE A 867 -2.19 31.69 24.10
N VAL A 868 -2.18 32.98 24.46
CA VAL A 868 -2.25 33.39 25.86
C VAL A 868 -3.70 33.67 26.24
N VAL A 869 -4.21 32.95 27.25
CA VAL A 869 -5.55 33.13 27.83
C VAL A 869 -5.46 33.68 29.25
N ARG A 870 -6.52 34.36 29.70
CA ARG A 870 -6.75 34.80 31.08
C ARG A 870 -8.01 34.13 31.63
N ALA A 871 -7.89 33.51 32.79
CA ALA A 871 -9.05 32.99 33.51
C ALA A 871 -9.84 34.14 34.16
N ASP A 872 -11.17 34.09 34.11
CA ASP A 872 -12.01 35.05 34.82
C ASP A 872 -11.81 34.92 36.34
N THR A 873 -11.86 36.06 37.02
CA THR A 873 -11.81 36.21 38.48
C THR A 873 -12.95 35.50 39.21
N SER A 874 -14.05 35.21 38.52
CA SER A 874 -15.20 34.47 39.06
C SER A 874 -14.99 32.95 39.18
N LEU A 875 -13.94 32.40 38.56
CA LEU A 875 -13.71 30.96 38.53
C LEU A 875 -13.13 30.44 39.85
N THR A 876 -13.76 29.40 40.40
CA THR A 876 -13.33 28.70 41.62
C THR A 876 -13.24 27.19 41.35
N ASN A 877 -12.02 26.66 41.28
CA ASN A 877 -11.70 25.25 40.97
C ASN A 877 -12.45 24.70 39.75
N ALA A 878 -12.60 25.52 38.72
CA ALA A 878 -13.42 25.22 37.57
C ALA A 878 -12.54 24.78 36.39
N THR A 879 -12.68 23.53 35.95
CA THR A 879 -12.00 23.04 34.75
C THR A 879 -12.56 23.73 33.50
N ARG A 880 -11.66 24.13 32.61
CA ARG A 880 -11.94 24.66 31.28
C ARG A 880 -11.14 23.85 30.28
N VAL A 881 -11.78 23.46 29.18
CA VAL A 881 -11.17 22.61 28.16
C VAL A 881 -11.17 23.38 26.84
N PRO A 882 -10.12 24.17 26.58
CA PRO A 882 -9.70 24.52 25.23
C PRO A 882 -9.55 23.25 24.39
N GLU A 883 -10.14 23.26 23.20
CA GLU A 883 -10.18 22.15 22.25
C GLU A 883 -9.71 22.67 20.90
N ALA A 884 -8.76 21.96 20.27
CA ALA A 884 -8.20 22.30 18.98
C ALA A 884 -8.52 21.21 17.97
N THR A 885 -8.91 21.60 16.77
CA THR A 885 -9.15 20.73 15.63
C THR A 885 -8.35 21.24 14.43
N ILE A 886 -7.60 20.37 13.76
CA ILE A 886 -6.97 20.68 12.48
C ILE A 886 -7.82 20.12 11.33
N VAL A 887 -7.83 20.81 10.19
CA VAL A 887 -8.42 20.34 8.94
C VAL A 887 -7.44 20.53 7.78
N SER A 888 -7.52 19.60 6.83
CA SER A 888 -6.85 19.61 5.53
C SER A 888 -7.96 19.54 4.46
N PRO A 889 -8.28 20.64 3.75
CA PRO A 889 -9.36 20.65 2.76
C PRO A 889 -8.91 20.10 1.39
N ASP A 890 -7.60 20.06 1.11
CA ASP A 890 -7.05 19.70 -0.20
C ASP A 890 -6.69 18.22 -0.36
N VAL A 891 -6.48 17.50 0.75
CA VAL A 891 -6.18 16.05 0.76
C VAL A 891 -6.88 15.34 1.92
N PRO A 892 -7.54 14.17 1.68
CA PRO A 892 -8.22 13.40 2.73
C PRO A 892 -7.26 12.86 3.80
N ASP A 893 -7.82 12.71 5.00
CA ASP A 893 -7.10 12.21 6.16
C ASP A 893 -7.51 10.77 6.53
N PRO A 894 -6.57 9.81 6.61
CA PRO A 894 -6.88 8.42 6.95
C PRO A 894 -7.07 8.15 8.46
N VAL A 895 -6.73 9.09 9.36
CA VAL A 895 -6.70 8.89 10.82
C VAL A 895 -7.42 10.01 11.58
N GLU A 896 -8.61 10.44 11.12
CA GLU A 896 -9.43 11.54 11.70
C GLU A 896 -9.48 11.66 13.25
N ALA A 897 -9.23 10.58 14.00
CA ALA A 897 -9.16 10.56 15.46
C ALA A 897 -7.99 11.35 16.09
N ASN A 898 -6.91 11.65 15.37
CA ASN A 898 -5.78 12.49 15.87
C ASN A 898 -5.91 13.98 15.48
N ASN A 899 -6.95 14.33 14.70
CA ASN A 899 -7.22 15.68 14.25
C ASN A 899 -7.88 16.57 15.31
N THR A 900 -8.05 16.10 16.53
CA THR A 900 -8.55 16.90 17.65
C THR A 900 -7.84 16.53 18.95
N ASP A 901 -7.39 17.55 19.69
CA ASP A 901 -6.79 17.39 21.02
C ASP A 901 -7.19 18.56 21.95
N VAL A 902 -7.03 18.37 23.25
CA VAL A 902 -7.52 19.28 24.29
C VAL A 902 -6.41 19.69 25.27
N ALA A 903 -6.46 20.93 25.73
CA ALA A 903 -5.54 21.46 26.75
C ALA A 903 -6.28 21.82 28.06
N PRO A 904 -6.71 20.84 28.89
CA PRO A 904 -7.46 21.11 30.11
C PRO A 904 -6.72 22.05 31.08
N LEU A 905 -7.46 23.01 31.62
CA LEU A 905 -6.97 24.06 32.50
C LEU A 905 -7.91 24.22 33.70
N VAL A 906 -7.43 23.95 34.91
CA VAL A 906 -8.19 24.17 36.14
C VAL A 906 -7.94 25.59 36.65
N ALA A 907 -9.00 26.42 36.65
CA ALA A 907 -8.94 27.79 37.12
C ALA A 907 -9.45 27.92 38.56
N GLY A 908 -8.59 28.39 39.47
CA GLY A 908 -8.93 28.57 40.89
C GLY A 908 -7.78 29.14 41.72
N PRO A 909 -8.01 29.44 43.02
CA PRO A 909 -6.94 29.69 43.97
C PRO A 909 -6.15 28.41 44.24
N VAL A 910 -4.82 28.50 44.12
CA VAL A 910 -3.87 27.39 44.30
C VAL A 910 -3.07 27.60 45.58
N ALA A 911 -3.14 26.64 46.51
CA ALA A 911 -2.37 26.60 47.74
C ALA A 911 -1.70 25.23 47.84
N ASP A 912 -0.37 25.19 47.71
CA ASP A 912 0.45 23.98 47.80
C ASP A 912 0.83 23.81 49.27
N LEU A 913 0.13 22.89 49.96
CA LEU A 913 0.37 22.65 51.36
C LEU A 913 1.29 21.46 51.54
N SER A 914 2.28 21.57 52.43
CA SER A 914 3.15 20.44 52.77
C SER A 914 3.16 20.19 54.27
N VAL A 915 3.24 18.93 54.71
CA VAL A 915 3.36 18.59 56.13
C VAL A 915 4.63 17.81 56.43
N THR A 916 5.31 18.20 57.52
CA THR A 916 6.44 17.47 58.09
C THR A 916 6.15 17.10 59.53
N LYS A 917 6.79 16.03 60.02
CA LYS A 917 6.62 15.56 61.40
C LYS A 917 7.95 15.10 62.01
N SER A 918 8.29 15.63 63.17
CA SER A 918 9.46 15.27 63.95
C SER A 918 9.08 14.87 65.38
N VAL A 919 10.07 14.44 66.17
CA VAL A 919 9.88 14.03 67.57
C VAL A 919 11.05 14.54 68.41
N ASP A 920 10.75 15.07 69.61
CA ASP A 920 11.75 15.67 70.51
C ASP A 920 12.79 14.66 71.04
N ALA A 921 12.36 13.41 71.24
CA ALA A 921 13.20 12.31 71.69
C ALA A 921 12.91 11.01 70.92
N ALA A 922 13.93 10.45 70.28
CA ALA A 922 13.84 9.15 69.60
C ALA A 922 13.55 7.96 70.55
N SER A 923 13.72 8.15 71.87
CA SER A 923 13.34 7.15 72.87
C SER A 923 12.79 7.76 74.16
N VAL A 924 11.79 7.11 74.76
CA VAL A 924 11.10 7.57 75.97
C VAL A 924 10.96 6.43 76.99
N ALA A 925 11.10 6.72 78.29
CA ALA A 925 10.91 5.71 79.33
C ALA A 925 9.46 5.20 79.38
N PRO A 926 9.18 3.98 79.90
CA PRO A 926 7.81 3.47 80.03
C PRO A 926 7.03 4.34 81.02
N GLY A 927 5.92 4.94 80.57
CA GLY A 927 5.14 5.95 81.30
C GLY A 927 5.65 7.40 81.14
N GLY A 928 6.71 7.63 80.37
CA GLY A 928 7.24 8.97 80.08
C GLY A 928 6.49 9.69 78.96
N THR A 929 6.67 11.00 78.88
CA THR A 929 6.15 11.88 77.82
C THR A 929 7.13 12.04 76.66
N VAL A 930 6.59 12.23 75.46
CA VAL A 930 7.29 12.55 74.21
C VAL A 930 6.47 13.61 73.46
N SER A 931 7.14 14.52 72.76
CA SER A 931 6.50 15.61 72.00
C SER A 931 6.76 15.42 70.50
N PHE A 932 5.70 15.49 69.70
CA PHE A 932 5.79 15.50 68.24
C PHE A 932 5.53 16.91 67.74
N THR A 933 6.48 17.48 67.01
CA THR A 933 6.27 18.71 66.23
C THR A 933 5.77 18.32 64.85
N ILE A 934 4.64 18.90 64.45
CA ILE A 934 4.11 18.87 63.09
C ILE A 934 4.27 20.29 62.55
N ALA A 935 4.88 20.46 61.40
CA ALA A 935 4.90 21.75 60.71
C ALA A 935 4.16 21.61 59.37
N VAL A 936 3.22 22.51 59.12
CA VAL A 936 2.51 22.68 57.84
C VAL A 936 3.02 23.95 57.18
N ALA A 937 3.41 23.90 55.91
CA ALA A 937 3.73 25.08 55.12
C ALA A 937 2.68 25.27 54.01
N ASN A 938 2.53 26.51 53.52
CA ASN A 938 1.86 26.79 52.24
C ASN A 938 2.90 27.41 51.30
N ASP A 939 3.44 26.59 50.40
CA ASP A 939 4.39 26.98 49.38
C ASP A 939 3.70 27.53 48.11
N GLY A 940 2.36 27.50 48.06
CA GLY A 940 1.55 28.00 46.95
C GLY A 940 1.28 29.52 46.99
N PRO A 941 0.86 30.10 45.85
CA PRO A 941 0.66 31.55 45.71
C PRO A 941 -0.64 32.08 46.35
N SER A 942 -1.59 31.23 46.71
CA SER A 942 -2.86 31.61 47.34
C SER A 942 -2.90 31.17 48.79
N THR A 943 -3.56 31.96 49.64
CA THR A 943 -3.94 31.54 50.99
C THR A 943 -4.80 30.28 50.97
N SER A 944 -4.52 29.31 51.86
CA SER A 944 -5.41 28.18 52.10
C SER A 944 -6.37 28.48 53.25
N ASP A 945 -7.66 28.22 53.05
CA ASP A 945 -8.73 28.45 54.02
C ASP A 945 -9.37 27.14 54.47
N GLY A 946 -9.41 26.89 55.78
CA GLY A 946 -10.13 25.76 56.36
C GLY A 946 -9.41 24.42 56.25
N ALA A 947 -8.11 24.43 55.93
CA ALA A 947 -7.26 23.23 56.01
C ALA A 947 -7.28 22.66 57.44
N SER A 948 -7.09 21.34 57.56
CA SER A 948 -7.11 20.64 58.85
C SER A 948 -6.07 19.52 58.93
N VAL A 949 -5.48 19.38 60.10
CA VAL A 949 -4.44 18.39 60.40
C VAL A 949 -5.02 17.32 61.31
N THR A 950 -4.90 16.05 60.91
CA THR A 950 -5.29 14.90 61.73
C THR A 950 -4.07 14.07 62.09
N ASP A 951 -3.70 14.04 63.37
CA ASP A 951 -2.64 13.19 63.92
C ASP A 951 -3.23 11.99 64.65
N THR A 952 -2.90 10.77 64.22
CA THR A 952 -3.46 9.54 64.81
C THR A 952 -2.41 8.75 65.58
N LEU A 953 -2.51 8.82 66.91
CA LEU A 953 -1.58 8.14 67.80
C LEU A 953 -1.70 6.60 67.69
N PRO A 954 -0.58 5.87 67.53
CA PRO A 954 -0.54 4.41 67.55
C PRO A 954 -0.96 3.85 68.91
N ALA A 955 -1.41 2.59 68.92
CA ALA A 955 -1.79 1.90 70.14
C ALA A 955 -0.59 1.72 71.08
N GLY A 956 -0.53 2.53 72.15
CA GLY A 956 0.62 2.60 73.06
C GLY A 956 1.08 4.03 73.33
N LEU A 957 0.61 5.01 72.55
CA LEU A 957 0.66 6.42 72.90
C LEU A 957 -0.74 6.90 73.34
N SER A 958 -0.77 7.72 74.38
CA SER A 958 -1.98 8.42 74.86
C SER A 958 -1.71 9.92 74.87
N ALA A 959 -2.56 10.71 74.19
CA ALA A 959 -2.39 12.16 74.13
C ALA A 959 -2.51 12.79 75.52
N VAL A 960 -1.65 13.77 75.80
CA VAL A 960 -1.65 14.60 77.01
C VAL A 960 -2.18 15.99 76.68
N SER A 961 -1.63 16.59 75.62
CA SER A 961 -2.02 17.90 75.12
C SER A 961 -1.67 18.01 73.64
N ALA A 962 -2.41 18.86 72.92
CA ALA A 962 -2.10 19.27 71.56
C ALA A 962 -2.30 20.79 71.49
N THR A 963 -1.28 21.51 71.05
CA THR A 963 -1.29 22.98 70.92
C THR A 963 -0.94 23.36 69.50
N SER A 964 -1.80 24.11 68.85
CA SER A 964 -1.52 24.77 67.58
C SER A 964 -0.92 26.16 67.83
N SER A 965 -0.13 26.67 66.89
CA SER A 965 0.25 28.08 66.81
C SER A 965 -0.83 28.96 66.17
N ALA A 966 -1.86 28.35 65.55
CA ALA A 966 -3.10 29.02 65.21
C ALA A 966 -3.95 29.26 66.47
N GLU A 967 -4.73 30.34 66.49
CA GLU A 967 -5.59 30.71 67.63
C GLU A 967 -6.76 29.72 67.89
N THR A 968 -6.95 28.71 67.02
CA THR A 968 -7.99 27.70 67.15
C THR A 968 -7.46 26.44 67.87
N PRO A 969 -8.13 25.97 68.95
CA PRO A 969 -7.65 24.83 69.74
C PRO A 969 -7.82 23.48 69.02
N CYS A 970 -6.84 22.59 69.18
CA CYS A 970 -6.92 21.19 68.77
C CYS A 970 -7.92 20.39 69.63
N VAL A 971 -8.63 19.45 69.00
CA VAL A 971 -9.55 18.52 69.67
C VAL A 971 -8.90 17.14 69.78
N ILE A 972 -8.80 16.62 71.01
CA ILE A 972 -8.30 15.27 71.30
C ILE A 972 -9.50 14.33 71.52
N SER A 973 -9.67 13.35 70.63
CA SER A 973 -10.68 12.30 70.74
C SER A 973 -10.01 10.92 70.85
N GLY A 974 -9.71 10.52 72.08
CA GLY A 974 -9.02 9.26 72.39
C GLY A 974 -7.58 9.22 71.86
N ARG A 975 -7.39 8.68 70.66
CA ARG A 975 -6.08 8.60 69.97
C ARG A 975 -5.99 9.47 68.71
N ALA A 976 -7.10 10.03 68.25
CA ALA A 976 -7.08 11.00 67.15
C ALA A 976 -6.98 12.41 67.74
N ILE A 977 -6.04 13.21 67.24
CA ILE A 977 -5.98 14.66 67.41
C ILE A 977 -6.40 15.28 66.09
N SER A 978 -7.38 16.16 66.11
CA SER A 978 -7.73 16.99 64.96
C SER A 978 -7.49 18.45 65.31
N CYS A 979 -6.65 19.12 64.53
CA CYS A 979 -6.31 20.52 64.67
C CYS A 979 -6.77 21.25 63.40
N PRO A 980 -7.73 22.18 63.48
CA PRO A 980 -7.97 23.14 62.41
C PRO A 980 -6.67 23.92 62.17
N ALA A 981 -6.20 23.96 60.93
CA ALA A 981 -5.03 24.74 60.55
C ALA A 981 -5.39 26.21 60.30
N GLY A 982 -6.65 26.47 59.94
CA GLY A 982 -7.20 27.81 59.78
C GLY A 982 -6.87 28.42 58.42
N GLU A 983 -6.51 29.70 58.43
CA GLU A 983 -5.98 30.43 57.28
C GLU A 983 -4.45 30.28 57.26
N ILE A 984 -3.88 29.71 56.19
CA ILE A 984 -2.43 29.66 55.97
C ILE A 984 -2.10 30.51 54.75
N VAL A 985 -1.61 31.73 54.99
CA VAL A 985 -1.19 32.67 53.94
C VAL A 985 0.00 32.11 53.17
N ALA A 986 0.08 32.40 51.86
CA ALA A 986 1.19 32.03 50.99
C ALA A 986 2.57 32.32 51.61
N GLY A 987 3.48 31.36 51.54
CA GLY A 987 4.83 31.41 52.12
C GLY A 987 4.90 31.33 53.66
N SER A 988 3.79 31.11 54.35
CA SER A 988 3.74 30.98 55.82
C SER A 988 3.71 29.53 56.27
N SER A 989 4.07 29.29 57.54
CA SER A 989 4.01 27.96 58.16
C SER A 989 3.33 27.98 59.53
N LEU A 990 2.64 26.88 59.82
CA LEU A 990 1.94 26.60 61.06
C LEU A 990 2.64 25.45 61.81
N GLU A 991 2.93 25.64 63.09
CA GLU A 991 3.42 24.57 63.98
C GLU A 991 2.30 24.03 64.89
N ILE A 992 2.21 22.70 65.02
CA ILE A 992 1.37 21.99 65.98
C ILE A 992 2.26 21.06 66.81
N ILE A 993 2.18 21.17 68.14
CA ILE A 993 2.93 20.33 69.09
C ILE A 993 1.95 19.37 69.79
N VAL A 994 2.17 18.06 69.60
CA VAL A 994 1.39 16.98 70.23
C VAL A 994 2.24 16.28 71.29
N VAL A 995 1.90 16.45 72.56
CA VAL A 995 2.54 15.74 73.68
C VAL A 995 1.75 14.47 74.00
N ALA A 996 2.44 13.33 74.04
CA ALA A 996 1.83 12.03 74.35
C ALA A 996 2.63 11.27 75.42
N THR A 997 1.97 10.42 76.20
CA THR A 997 2.61 9.45 77.11
C THR A 997 2.74 8.09 76.46
N ALA A 998 3.90 7.44 76.60
CA ALA A 998 4.11 6.06 76.18
C ALA A 998 3.67 5.09 77.28
N ALA A 999 2.72 4.20 76.98
CA ALA A 999 2.18 3.27 77.94
C ALA A 999 3.24 2.27 78.46
N ALA A 1000 3.21 1.97 79.76
CA ALA A 1000 4.29 1.23 80.42
C ALA A 1000 4.42 -0.25 80.00
N ASP A 1001 3.36 -0.81 79.40
CA ASP A 1001 3.32 -2.16 78.83
C ASP A 1001 3.95 -2.25 77.43
N ARG A 1002 4.39 -1.11 76.83
CA ARG A 1002 4.99 -1.01 75.50
C ARG A 1002 6.52 -1.14 75.48
N ALA A 1003 7.16 -1.36 76.62
CA ALA A 1003 8.62 -1.34 76.76
C ALA A 1003 9.33 -2.26 75.74
N GLY A 1004 10.26 -1.69 74.97
CA GLY A 1004 10.98 -2.33 73.87
C GLY A 1004 10.38 -2.11 72.46
N SER A 1005 9.11 -1.71 72.35
CA SER A 1005 8.46 -1.44 71.05
C SER A 1005 8.86 -0.09 70.46
N THR A 1006 8.76 0.04 69.14
CA THR A 1006 8.79 1.33 68.42
C THR A 1006 7.37 1.69 68.03
N LEU A 1007 6.96 2.92 68.31
CA LEU A 1007 5.62 3.45 68.05
C LEU A 1007 5.75 4.51 66.94
N VAL A 1008 5.05 4.30 65.82
CA VAL A 1008 5.05 5.21 64.66
C VAL A 1008 3.80 6.08 64.71
N ASN A 1009 3.96 7.38 64.89
CA ASN A 1009 2.88 8.37 64.86
C ASN A 1009 2.74 8.96 63.45
N ARG A 1010 1.52 9.04 62.94
CA ARG A 1010 1.21 9.46 61.55
C ARG A 1010 0.27 10.66 61.56
N VAL A 1011 0.67 11.69 60.83
CA VAL A 1011 -0.14 12.87 60.55
C VAL A 1011 -0.56 12.89 59.10
N LYS A 1012 -1.80 13.31 58.86
CA LYS A 1012 -2.36 13.61 57.55
C LYS A 1012 -2.88 15.04 57.56
N LEU A 1013 -2.45 15.83 56.59
CA LEU A 1013 -3.04 17.11 56.26
C LEU A 1013 -4.24 16.87 55.33
N THR A 1014 -5.22 17.75 55.40
CA THR A 1014 -6.39 17.79 54.53
C THR A 1014 -6.52 19.25 54.11
N PRO A 1015 -6.19 19.58 52.85
CA PRO A 1015 -6.26 20.93 52.32
C PRO A 1015 -7.65 21.58 52.45
N GLY A 1016 -7.66 22.90 52.25
CA GLY A 1016 -8.86 23.72 52.30
C GLY A 1016 -9.76 23.60 51.06
N ALA A 1017 -10.46 24.67 50.73
CA ALA A 1017 -11.25 24.75 49.49
C ALA A 1017 -10.39 25.04 48.24
N GLN A 1018 -9.11 25.39 48.42
CA GLN A 1018 -8.14 25.69 47.37
C GLN A 1018 -7.61 24.41 46.71
N LEU A 1019 -7.11 24.53 45.47
CA LEU A 1019 -6.45 23.43 44.80
C LEU A 1019 -5.03 23.23 45.35
N ASP A 1020 -4.74 22.01 45.81
CA ASP A 1020 -3.38 21.57 46.12
C ASP A 1020 -2.76 20.85 44.90
N PRO A 1021 -1.66 21.38 44.31
CA PRO A 1021 -1.02 20.78 43.14
C PRO A 1021 -0.08 19.61 43.48
N GLN A 1022 0.24 19.33 44.75
CA GLN A 1022 1.27 18.35 45.15
C GLN A 1022 0.85 17.38 46.29
N PRO A 1023 -0.38 16.81 46.32
CA PRO A 1023 -0.96 16.07 47.46
C PRO A 1023 -0.22 14.80 47.94
N GLY A 1024 0.95 14.48 47.38
CA GLY A 1024 1.90 13.51 47.96
C GLY A 1024 2.72 14.05 49.15
N ASN A 1025 2.74 15.37 49.38
CA ASN A 1025 3.40 16.04 50.52
C ASN A 1025 2.48 16.19 51.77
N ASP A 1026 1.21 15.75 51.66
CA ASP A 1026 0.14 15.83 52.68
C ASP A 1026 0.24 14.80 53.83
N GLU A 1027 1.20 13.87 53.83
CA GLU A 1027 1.35 12.86 54.88
C GLU A 1027 2.77 12.74 55.43
N ALA A 1028 2.91 12.77 56.75
CA ALA A 1028 4.19 12.63 57.44
C ALA A 1028 4.10 11.68 58.66
N HIS A 1029 5.25 11.20 59.12
CA HIS A 1029 5.32 10.31 60.27
C HIS A 1029 6.62 10.46 61.07
N ALA A 1030 6.53 10.16 62.36
CA ALA A 1030 7.66 10.19 63.29
C ALA A 1030 7.61 8.99 64.23
N SER A 1031 8.78 8.48 64.65
CA SER A 1031 8.87 7.23 65.42
C SER A 1031 9.59 7.41 66.75
N VAL A 1032 9.05 6.83 67.82
CA VAL A 1032 9.65 6.82 69.17
C VAL A 1032 9.77 5.40 69.72
N LYS A 1033 10.88 5.08 70.38
CA LYS A 1033 11.12 3.76 70.99
C LYS A 1033 10.99 3.77 72.51
N VAL A 1034 10.26 2.80 73.08
CA VAL A 1034 10.01 2.76 74.53
C VAL A 1034 11.16 2.05 75.26
N SER A 1035 11.88 2.79 76.11
CA SER A 1035 13.15 2.38 76.74
C SER A 1035 12.99 1.31 77.83
N VAL A 1036 14.04 0.51 78.08
CA VAL A 1036 13.99 -0.72 78.89
C VAL A 1036 14.79 -0.62 80.20
N THR A 1037 14.39 0.31 81.08
CA THR A 1037 15.11 0.72 82.30
C THR A 1037 15.52 -0.44 83.24
N PRO A 1038 16.84 -0.73 83.39
CA PRO A 1038 17.34 -1.84 84.23
C PRO A 1038 17.20 -1.62 85.75
N GLN A 1039 17.34 -2.70 86.54
CA GLN A 1039 17.30 -2.67 88.01
C GLN A 1039 18.34 -3.62 88.64
N THR A 1040 19.01 -3.19 89.71
CA THR A 1040 19.98 -3.99 90.47
C THR A 1040 19.33 -4.98 91.44
N ARG A 1041 19.97 -6.15 91.66
CA ARG A 1041 19.44 -7.20 92.54
C ARG A 1041 19.53 -6.83 94.03
N ALA A 1042 18.39 -6.93 94.71
CA ALA A 1042 18.26 -6.87 96.16
C ALA A 1042 18.89 -8.10 96.84
N ARG A 1043 19.17 -8.00 98.15
CA ARG A 1043 20.05 -8.94 98.86
C ARG A 1043 19.39 -9.39 100.17
N MET A 1044 19.21 -10.70 100.36
CA MET A 1044 18.33 -11.28 101.38
C MET A 1044 19.05 -12.26 102.32
N ARG A 1045 18.51 -12.48 103.51
CA ARG A 1045 18.76 -13.67 104.35
C ARG A 1045 17.45 -14.23 104.91
N ILE A 1046 17.37 -15.55 105.09
CA ILE A 1046 16.38 -16.24 105.94
C ILE A 1046 17.06 -16.89 107.15
N THR A 1047 16.34 -17.11 108.24
CA THR A 1047 16.79 -17.91 109.38
C THR A 1047 15.62 -18.68 110.02
N ALA A 1048 15.83 -19.94 110.41
CA ALA A 1048 14.81 -20.88 110.88
C ALA A 1048 15.00 -21.31 112.34
N ARG A 1049 13.91 -21.43 113.12
CA ARG A 1049 13.94 -21.85 114.53
C ARG A 1049 12.75 -22.72 114.92
N SER A 1050 12.95 -23.64 115.86
CA SER A 1050 11.92 -24.50 116.44
C SER A 1050 11.70 -24.17 117.92
N ASN A 1051 10.46 -24.31 118.41
CA ASN A 1051 10.13 -24.16 119.83
C ASN A 1051 8.97 -25.08 120.24
N PRO A 1052 9.14 -25.99 121.22
CA PRO A 1052 10.40 -26.35 121.86
C PRO A 1052 11.31 -27.15 120.92
N THR A 1053 12.62 -27.13 121.18
CA THR A 1053 13.63 -27.90 120.43
C THR A 1053 13.64 -29.40 120.80
N THR A 1054 12.98 -29.77 121.91
CA THR A 1054 12.76 -31.15 122.34
C THR A 1054 11.31 -31.31 122.77
N THR A 1055 10.66 -32.42 122.41
CA THR A 1055 9.26 -32.71 122.80
C THR A 1055 9.03 -34.22 122.92
N HIS A 1056 7.80 -34.64 123.19
CA HIS A 1056 7.37 -36.05 123.20
C HIS A 1056 6.32 -36.31 122.11
N PRO A 1057 6.05 -37.57 121.70
CA PRO A 1057 4.95 -37.88 120.81
C PRO A 1057 3.63 -37.28 121.30
N ARG A 1058 2.86 -36.68 120.38
CA ARG A 1058 1.69 -35.80 120.58
C ARG A 1058 1.97 -34.40 121.13
N GLY A 1059 3.18 -34.09 121.60
CA GLY A 1059 3.57 -32.75 122.02
C GLY A 1059 3.61 -31.74 120.86
N THR A 1060 3.24 -30.48 121.14
CA THR A 1060 3.16 -29.42 120.11
C THR A 1060 4.52 -28.73 119.89
N VAL A 1061 4.79 -28.35 118.64
CA VAL A 1061 5.99 -27.67 118.16
C VAL A 1061 5.57 -26.51 117.27
N ARG A 1062 6.11 -25.31 117.52
CA ARG A 1062 6.06 -24.18 116.58
C ARG A 1062 7.36 -24.11 115.78
N LEU A 1063 7.25 -24.03 114.45
CA LEU A 1063 8.37 -23.80 113.55
C LEU A 1063 8.25 -22.39 112.95
N VAL A 1064 9.32 -21.61 113.05
CA VAL A 1064 9.38 -20.18 112.75
C VAL A 1064 10.47 -19.93 111.71
N ALA A 1065 10.19 -19.07 110.73
CA ALA A 1065 11.15 -18.57 109.75
C ALA A 1065 11.09 -17.05 109.64
N ALA A 1066 12.23 -16.39 109.80
CA ALA A 1066 12.37 -14.94 109.68
C ALA A 1066 13.20 -14.59 108.44
N MET A 1067 12.71 -13.68 107.61
CA MET A 1067 13.41 -13.15 106.43
C MET A 1067 13.77 -11.70 106.66
N ARG A 1068 15.00 -11.33 106.31
CA ARG A 1068 15.50 -9.95 106.36
C ARG A 1068 16.05 -9.52 105.01
N ASN A 1069 15.67 -8.32 104.59
CA ASN A 1069 16.31 -7.64 103.47
C ASN A 1069 17.54 -6.89 103.99
N LEU A 1070 18.67 -7.05 103.30
CA LEU A 1070 19.99 -6.52 103.67
C LEU A 1070 20.53 -5.49 102.65
N SER A 1071 19.85 -5.26 101.52
CA SER A 1071 20.24 -4.24 100.53
C SER A 1071 19.64 -2.86 100.81
N LYS A 1072 20.21 -1.84 100.14
CA LYS A 1072 19.63 -0.48 99.98
C LYS A 1072 18.22 -0.51 99.39
N ASP A 1073 17.94 -1.49 98.55
CA ASP A 1073 16.73 -1.55 97.72
C ASP A 1073 15.68 -2.51 98.28
N MET A 1074 14.42 -2.28 97.91
CA MET A 1074 13.27 -3.10 98.31
C MET A 1074 13.26 -4.48 97.63
N ALA A 1075 13.06 -5.54 98.40
CA ALA A 1075 12.86 -6.89 97.89
C ALA A 1075 11.38 -7.08 97.48
N ASN A 1076 11.15 -7.42 96.21
CA ASN A 1076 9.83 -7.51 95.60
C ASN A 1076 9.39 -8.97 95.41
N GLY A 1077 8.11 -9.26 95.67
CA GLY A 1077 7.53 -10.59 95.49
C GLY A 1077 8.03 -11.65 96.47
N VAL A 1078 8.43 -11.25 97.68
CA VAL A 1078 9.05 -12.14 98.65
C VAL A 1078 8.07 -13.26 99.03
N ARG A 1079 8.49 -14.51 98.85
CA ARG A 1079 7.79 -15.71 99.33
C ARG A 1079 8.65 -16.44 100.35
N ALA A 1080 7.98 -17.16 101.25
CA ALA A 1080 8.57 -17.98 102.29
C ALA A 1080 7.95 -19.39 102.23
N CYS A 1081 8.73 -20.45 102.38
CA CYS A 1081 8.20 -21.81 102.54
C CYS A 1081 8.99 -22.55 103.62
N VAL A 1082 8.31 -23.29 104.50
CA VAL A 1082 8.93 -24.15 105.52
C VAL A 1082 8.42 -25.58 105.37
N THR A 1083 9.31 -26.57 105.32
CA THR A 1083 8.95 -27.99 105.18
C THR A 1083 8.40 -28.58 106.47
N ILE A 1084 7.31 -29.35 106.37
CA ILE A 1084 6.76 -30.22 107.40
C ILE A 1084 7.52 -31.55 107.36
N PRO A 1085 8.41 -31.86 108.34
CA PRO A 1085 9.14 -33.12 108.36
C PRO A 1085 8.20 -34.27 108.71
N ALA A 1086 8.44 -35.49 108.20
CA ALA A 1086 7.54 -36.63 108.34
C ALA A 1086 7.17 -36.99 109.81
N ARG A 1087 8.05 -36.71 110.78
CA ARG A 1087 7.79 -36.95 112.21
C ARG A 1087 6.91 -35.86 112.87
N LEU A 1088 6.51 -34.80 112.15
CA LEU A 1088 5.62 -33.73 112.63
C LEU A 1088 4.31 -33.69 111.82
N ALA A 1089 3.18 -33.63 112.51
CA ALA A 1089 1.84 -33.46 111.94
C ALA A 1089 1.48 -31.97 111.90
N TYR A 1090 1.32 -31.37 110.72
CA TYR A 1090 0.78 -30.01 110.61
C TYR A 1090 -0.59 -29.88 111.32
N ARG A 1091 -0.78 -28.83 112.14
CA ARG A 1091 -2.07 -28.51 112.79
C ARG A 1091 -2.64 -27.16 112.34
N SER A 1092 -1.83 -26.09 112.30
CA SER A 1092 -2.30 -24.76 111.89
C SER A 1092 -1.17 -23.81 111.46
N SER A 1093 -1.52 -22.80 110.66
CA SER A 1093 -0.65 -21.75 110.14
C SER A 1093 -1.48 -20.58 109.62
N THR A 1094 -0.87 -19.40 109.51
CA THR A 1094 -1.40 -18.28 108.69
C THR A 1094 -1.05 -18.41 107.21
N GLY A 1095 -0.20 -19.38 106.85
CA GLY A 1095 0.25 -19.65 105.48
C GLY A 1095 -0.41 -20.89 104.88
N ARG A 1096 -0.50 -20.92 103.55
CA ARG A 1096 -1.11 -22.02 102.81
C ARG A 1096 -0.22 -23.25 102.86
N ARG A 1097 -0.75 -24.39 103.33
CA ARG A 1097 -0.08 -25.69 103.20
C ARG A 1097 -0.13 -26.13 101.73
N ILE A 1098 1.02 -26.51 101.19
CA ILE A 1098 1.21 -27.03 99.84
C ILE A 1098 2.02 -28.32 99.97
N GLY A 1099 1.32 -29.46 99.99
CA GLY A 1099 1.92 -30.79 100.20
C GLY A 1099 2.66 -30.90 101.55
N SER A 1100 3.97 -31.14 101.45
CA SER A 1100 4.92 -31.24 102.58
C SER A 1100 5.55 -29.90 102.99
N ARG A 1101 5.08 -28.77 102.46
CA ARG A 1101 5.52 -27.41 102.86
C ARG A 1101 4.34 -26.56 103.31
N VAL A 1102 4.64 -25.54 104.12
CA VAL A 1102 3.74 -24.42 104.42
C VAL A 1102 4.37 -23.18 103.80
N CYS A 1103 3.62 -22.43 102.99
CA CYS A 1103 4.15 -21.30 102.23
C CYS A 1103 3.33 -20.02 102.47
N TRP A 1104 4.01 -18.88 102.40
CA TRP A 1104 3.47 -17.53 102.55
C TRP A 1104 3.97 -16.66 101.40
N THR A 1105 3.07 -15.82 100.87
CA THR A 1105 3.45 -14.69 100.03
C THR A 1105 3.45 -13.44 100.91
N LEU A 1106 4.58 -12.75 100.98
CA LEU A 1106 4.79 -11.59 101.87
C LEU A 1106 4.79 -10.25 101.11
N GLY A 1107 4.66 -10.28 99.79
CA GLY A 1107 4.62 -9.09 98.96
C GLY A 1107 5.99 -8.43 98.90
N ARG A 1108 6.15 -7.27 99.55
CA ARG A 1108 7.38 -6.46 99.54
C ARG A 1108 8.01 -6.39 100.93
N ILE A 1109 9.35 -6.44 100.99
CA ILE A 1109 10.12 -6.17 102.21
C ILE A 1109 11.08 -5.01 101.92
N GLY A 1110 10.84 -3.87 102.58
CA GLY A 1110 11.68 -2.68 102.46
C GLY A 1110 13.13 -2.93 102.91
N ALA A 1111 14.02 -1.99 102.57
CA ALA A 1111 15.44 -2.05 102.93
C ALA A 1111 15.63 -2.26 104.45
N GLY A 1112 16.61 -3.07 104.85
CA GLY A 1112 16.93 -3.38 106.25
C GLY A 1112 15.87 -4.16 107.06
N SER A 1113 14.63 -4.25 106.56
CA SER A 1113 13.45 -4.72 107.27
C SER A 1113 13.35 -6.25 107.34
N SER A 1114 12.62 -6.76 108.34
CA SER A 1114 12.38 -8.20 108.51
C SER A 1114 10.88 -8.54 108.58
N ARG A 1115 10.50 -9.73 108.11
CA ARG A 1115 9.18 -10.34 108.35
C ARG A 1115 9.34 -11.80 108.80
N THR A 1116 8.48 -12.23 109.71
CA THR A 1116 8.54 -13.56 110.34
C THR A 1116 7.23 -14.31 110.13
N VAL A 1117 7.33 -15.61 109.85
CA VAL A 1117 6.19 -16.52 109.65
C VAL A 1117 6.36 -17.77 110.51
N SER A 1118 5.26 -18.42 110.91
CA SER A 1118 5.34 -19.67 111.69
C SER A 1118 4.12 -20.57 111.52
N TYR A 1119 4.32 -21.87 111.72
CA TYR A 1119 3.24 -22.85 111.81
C TYR A 1119 3.40 -23.77 113.04
N LEU A 1120 2.29 -24.37 113.46
CA LEU A 1120 2.21 -25.32 114.57
C LEU A 1120 2.03 -26.75 114.05
N ALA A 1121 2.72 -27.69 114.69
CA ALA A 1121 2.63 -29.11 114.40
C ALA A 1121 2.70 -29.97 115.67
N LEU A 1122 2.05 -31.14 115.65
CA LEU A 1122 2.14 -32.15 116.72
C LEU A 1122 3.21 -33.18 116.36
N ALA A 1123 4.12 -33.49 117.28
CA ALA A 1123 5.07 -34.60 117.10
C ALA A 1123 4.33 -35.94 116.97
N ARG A 1124 4.71 -36.78 116.00
CA ARG A 1124 4.07 -38.10 115.78
C ARG A 1124 4.86 -39.24 116.40
N THR A 1125 6.13 -39.36 116.06
CA THR A 1125 7.00 -40.48 116.44
C THR A 1125 8.31 -39.96 117.03
N THR A 1126 8.95 -40.77 117.87
CA THR A 1126 10.24 -40.44 118.47
C THR A 1126 11.34 -40.28 117.41
N GLY A 1127 12.42 -39.57 117.75
CA GLY A 1127 13.54 -39.23 116.85
C GLY A 1127 13.57 -37.75 116.45
N THR A 1128 14.58 -37.35 115.67
CA THR A 1128 14.77 -35.94 115.28
C THR A 1128 13.98 -35.60 114.01
N ALA A 1129 13.37 -34.41 113.99
CA ALA A 1129 12.60 -33.86 112.88
C ALA A 1129 13.22 -32.53 112.41
N THR A 1130 13.83 -32.50 111.22
CA THR A 1130 14.49 -31.31 110.66
C THR A 1130 13.63 -30.64 109.61
N ALA A 1131 13.32 -29.35 109.79
CA ALA A 1131 12.57 -28.51 108.86
C ALA A 1131 13.51 -27.50 108.16
N THR A 1132 13.37 -27.37 106.84
CA THR A 1132 14.05 -26.36 106.02
C THR A 1132 13.10 -25.21 105.73
N ALA A 1133 13.53 -23.98 105.98
CA ALA A 1133 12.91 -22.75 105.50
C ALA A 1133 13.63 -22.23 104.26
N THR A 1134 12.89 -21.76 103.26
CA THR A 1134 13.39 -21.14 102.03
C THR A 1134 12.68 -19.83 101.76
N SER A 1135 13.38 -18.81 101.25
CA SER A 1135 12.75 -17.59 100.73
C SER A 1135 13.30 -17.22 99.36
N THR A 1136 12.40 -16.74 98.50
CA THR A 1136 12.66 -16.23 97.15
C THR A 1136 12.07 -14.84 96.98
N ALA A 1137 12.62 -14.03 96.08
CA ALA A 1137 12.06 -12.77 95.65
C ALA A 1137 12.31 -12.57 94.14
N TYR A 1138 11.54 -11.72 93.46
CA TYR A 1138 11.72 -11.48 92.02
C TYR A 1138 13.06 -10.81 91.70
N ASN A 1139 13.57 -9.97 92.61
CA ASN A 1139 14.85 -9.27 92.45
C ASN A 1139 15.94 -9.74 93.42
N ALA A 1140 15.80 -10.88 94.12
CA ALA A 1140 16.84 -11.43 95.00
C ALA A 1140 16.93 -12.97 94.94
N THR A 1141 18.17 -13.49 94.96
CA THR A 1141 18.47 -14.93 94.88
C THR A 1141 17.82 -15.73 96.03
N SER A 1142 17.42 -16.98 95.76
CA SER A 1142 16.84 -17.88 96.77
C SER A 1142 17.80 -18.15 97.93
N VAL A 1143 17.30 -18.05 99.16
CA VAL A 1143 18.06 -18.32 100.40
C VAL A 1143 17.35 -19.37 101.25
N ARG A 1144 18.11 -20.19 101.99
CA ARG A 1144 17.57 -21.26 102.85
C ARG A 1144 18.26 -21.36 104.20
N ASP A 1145 17.55 -21.89 105.20
CA ASP A 1145 18.08 -22.26 106.52
C ASP A 1145 17.31 -23.46 107.11
N THR A 1146 17.83 -24.11 108.15
CA THR A 1146 17.25 -25.34 108.73
C THR A 1146 17.19 -25.32 110.25
N THR A 1147 16.19 -25.99 110.83
CA THR A 1147 16.04 -26.16 112.28
C THR A 1147 15.45 -27.51 112.63
N SER A 1148 15.72 -28.03 113.84
CA SER A 1148 15.38 -29.41 114.22
C SER A 1148 14.64 -29.50 115.55
N VAL A 1149 13.87 -30.57 115.75
CA VAL A 1149 13.24 -30.93 117.04
C VAL A 1149 13.49 -32.39 117.38
N ARG A 1150 13.92 -32.67 118.62
CA ARG A 1150 14.27 -33.99 119.15
C ARG A 1150 13.06 -34.58 119.90
N ILE A 1151 12.41 -35.62 119.37
CA ILE A 1151 11.20 -36.20 119.96
C ILE A 1151 11.57 -37.42 120.84
N ARG A 1152 11.47 -37.32 122.17
CA ARG A 1152 11.84 -38.36 123.16
C ARG A 1152 10.62 -39.17 123.61
N ARG A 1153 10.77 -40.45 123.97
CA ARG A 1153 9.75 -41.16 124.78
C ARG A 1153 9.69 -40.48 126.17
N LEU A 1154 8.51 -40.32 126.75
CA LEU A 1154 8.39 -40.06 128.18
C LEU A 1154 8.78 -41.33 128.97
N PRO A 1155 9.38 -41.19 130.17
CA PRO A 1155 9.41 -42.30 131.12
C PRO A 1155 8.00 -42.55 131.66
N PRO A 1156 7.59 -43.81 131.90
CA PRO A 1156 6.31 -44.10 132.55
C PRO A 1156 6.35 -43.62 134.00
N ALA A 1157 5.39 -42.80 134.40
CA ALA A 1157 5.09 -42.54 135.81
C ALA A 1157 4.26 -43.72 136.37
N PRO A 1158 4.38 -44.07 137.66
CA PRO A 1158 3.94 -45.38 138.15
C PRO A 1158 2.41 -45.56 138.18
N SER A 1159 1.97 -46.76 137.81
CA SER A 1159 0.64 -47.30 138.11
C SER A 1159 0.54 -47.71 139.58
N PHE A 1160 -0.62 -47.56 140.20
CA PHE A 1160 -0.98 -48.29 141.42
C PHE A 1160 -1.89 -49.46 141.04
N THR A 1161 -2.63 -50.02 141.99
CA THR A 1161 -3.89 -50.75 141.71
C THR A 1161 -5.01 -49.72 141.50
N GLY A 1162 -4.77 -48.79 140.57
CA GLY A 1162 -5.40 -47.48 140.40
C GLY A 1162 -4.51 -46.54 139.59
#